data_AF-A0A3B3Y2M6-F1
#
_entry.id   AF-A0A3B3Y2M6-F1
#
_cell.length_a   1.000
_cell.length_b   1.000
_cell.length_c   1.000
_cell.angle_alpha   90.00
_cell.angle_beta   90.00
_cell.angle_gamma   90.00
#
_symmetry.space_group_name_H-M   'P 1'
#
loop_
_entity.id
_entity.type
_entity.pdbx_description
1 polymer ?
#
loop_
_entity_poly.entity_id
_entity_poly.type
_entity_poly.pdbx_seq_one_letter_code
_entity_poly.pdbx_strand_id
1 'polypeptide(L)'
;MTGSCVTVPCSFDVEDKYEQYLNNQCTAIWRSTTTGDVAQLTDRNPQTGDLTKKNCTTTFSNMQTGPTKDYYFRIDCNNPLLWSYSSTYVKIEVTDNFPSPTLTPSTLKIKEGESVSLTCSAPAPCLPHPPTLIWTPKLGDIQETLQENQDKTKFKTSVMNFTASHLYNKQNISCTAGYKKQDGSSDAALTTSLIPDVLYSPKNVTVSVSPSGSVVENSNVTLTCNSDANPAEQNYTWYRADGGQETVIGTGKIFKMKVKTDTKMFFCKAVNEIGKQPSNITHIDVLYSPKNVTVSVSPSGSILENSNVTLTCNSDANPAEQNYSWYRADGGQETVFGTGKILNITVSMNRKSFFCKAENDVGEQHSSITHIDVLYSPKNVTVSVSPSGSVVENSNVTLTCSSDANPAEQNYTWYEVKAAQEIVTGTGNTLNTTVSTDRDIFFCKAQNDVGEERSNLSHIDVLFPARILFSSKCMKTSNQVSCFCDTAGNPSPTTHWNLHGKPITQPSQMCFSYNSLGSASKGFCVRCLDNSKENESQILTPVLIGSTVTFLLIICALLVVVWFQKTHYKPKSVAATSGQHEAKEQTKADNSQPSTGTDLSCNNPEKMSKSSADKSEDVVYARLKWRENTKVKEEDIYVNLELSDGSCLNEKKCENGGEHSVSKKEEIESMRAEDKIKNIRKESEVVYAQVKFQTKTPESQ
;
A
#
# COMPACT_ATOMS: atom_id res chain seq x y z
N MET A 1 49.90 -20.88 -69.33
CA MET A 1 50.98 -21.71 -68.77
C MET A 1 52.30 -21.50 -69.50
N THR A 2 52.42 -20.51 -70.39
CA THR A 2 53.71 -20.02 -70.89
C THR A 2 54.71 -19.85 -69.74
N GLY A 3 55.94 -20.33 -69.93
CA GLY A 3 56.99 -20.31 -68.92
C GLY A 3 57.00 -21.50 -67.96
N SER A 4 56.04 -22.42 -68.06
CA SER A 4 55.97 -23.63 -67.22
C SER A 4 56.72 -24.80 -67.84
N CYS A 5 57.05 -25.80 -67.03
CA CYS A 5 57.62 -27.07 -67.50
C CYS A 5 56.53 -28.10 -67.88
N VAL A 6 56.87 -29.01 -68.79
CA VAL A 6 56.04 -30.17 -69.15
C VAL A 6 56.90 -31.42 -69.26
N THR A 7 56.43 -32.52 -68.72
CA THR A 7 57.05 -33.84 -68.78
C THR A 7 56.22 -34.72 -69.70
N VAL A 8 56.85 -35.26 -70.74
CA VAL A 8 56.25 -36.22 -71.66
C VAL A 8 56.68 -37.62 -71.24
N PRO A 9 55.77 -38.45 -70.68
CA PRO A 9 56.06 -39.84 -70.34
C PRO A 9 56.44 -40.60 -71.60
N CYS A 10 57.57 -41.29 -71.57
CA CYS A 10 58.07 -41.99 -72.74
C CYS A 10 58.87 -43.23 -72.31
N SER A 11 58.59 -44.33 -73.00
CA SER A 11 59.35 -45.58 -72.92
C SER A 11 59.49 -46.14 -74.33
N PHE A 12 60.63 -46.76 -74.62
CA PHE A 12 60.88 -47.42 -75.89
C PHE A 12 61.32 -48.87 -75.64
N ASP A 13 61.38 -49.68 -76.68
CA ASP A 13 61.96 -51.02 -76.59
C ASP A 13 62.97 -51.22 -77.71
N VAL A 14 63.95 -52.08 -77.46
CA VAL A 14 65.08 -52.33 -78.36
C VAL A 14 65.10 -53.82 -78.67
N GLU A 15 65.18 -54.20 -79.95
CA GLU A 15 65.36 -55.61 -80.33
C GLU A 15 66.63 -56.20 -79.70
N ASP A 16 66.57 -57.44 -79.23
CA ASP A 16 67.65 -58.13 -78.51
C ASP A 16 69.04 -57.97 -79.17
N LYS A 17 69.10 -58.05 -80.50
CA LYS A 17 70.34 -57.93 -81.28
C LYS A 17 71.03 -56.56 -81.18
N TYR A 18 70.29 -55.54 -80.76
CA TYR A 18 70.76 -54.16 -80.62
C TYR A 18 70.91 -53.70 -79.17
N GLU A 19 70.56 -54.51 -78.17
CA GLU A 19 70.67 -54.11 -76.74
C GLU A 19 72.10 -53.73 -76.34
N GLN A 20 73.11 -54.43 -76.88
CA GLN A 20 74.53 -54.13 -76.64
C GLN A 20 74.97 -52.72 -77.10
N TYR A 21 74.21 -52.07 -77.98
CA TYR A 21 74.51 -50.74 -78.49
C TYR A 21 73.87 -49.62 -77.66
N LEU A 22 72.98 -49.94 -76.72
CA LEU A 22 72.37 -48.94 -75.84
C LEU A 22 73.29 -48.67 -74.64
N ASN A 23 73.97 -47.52 -74.63
CA ASN A 23 74.92 -47.16 -73.59
C ASN A 23 74.80 -45.68 -73.18
N ASN A 24 75.59 -45.26 -72.18
CA ASN A 24 75.53 -43.90 -71.61
C ASN A 24 75.99 -42.78 -72.57
N GLN A 25 76.53 -43.10 -73.75
CA GLN A 25 76.87 -42.11 -74.78
C GLN A 25 75.69 -41.78 -75.70
N CYS A 26 74.62 -42.56 -75.64
CA CYS A 26 73.38 -42.28 -76.37
C CYS A 26 72.65 -41.08 -75.75
N THR A 27 72.12 -40.21 -76.59
CA THR A 27 71.31 -39.05 -76.17
C THR A 27 69.92 -39.09 -76.78
N ALA A 28 68.97 -38.50 -76.08
CA ALA A 28 67.60 -38.36 -76.54
C ALA A 28 67.42 -37.01 -77.24
N ILE A 29 66.83 -37.03 -78.43
CA ILE A 29 66.52 -35.80 -79.17
C ILE A 29 65.06 -35.83 -79.60
N TRP A 30 64.36 -34.72 -79.39
CA TRP A 30 63.04 -34.48 -79.93
C TRP A 30 63.13 -33.56 -81.14
N ARG A 31 62.53 -33.96 -82.27
CA ARG A 31 62.54 -33.19 -83.52
C ARG A 31 61.13 -32.94 -84.03
N SER A 32 60.90 -31.75 -84.57
CA SER A 32 59.66 -31.36 -85.25
C SER A 32 59.61 -31.96 -86.66
N THR A 33 58.41 -32.33 -87.12
CA THR A 33 58.18 -32.85 -88.49
C THR A 33 58.00 -31.75 -89.54
N THR A 34 57.58 -30.55 -89.14
CA THR A 34 57.31 -29.43 -90.06
C THR A 34 58.59 -28.66 -90.40
N THR A 35 59.13 -28.95 -91.59
CA THR A 35 60.16 -28.23 -92.39
C THR A 35 61.57 -28.09 -91.80
N GLY A 36 62.57 -28.15 -92.69
CA GLY A 36 64.02 -28.26 -92.43
C GLY A 36 64.72 -27.10 -91.71
N ASP A 37 63.98 -26.27 -90.98
CA ASP A 37 64.55 -25.41 -89.95
C ASP A 37 64.55 -26.16 -88.62
N VAL A 38 65.62 -25.99 -87.85
CA VAL A 38 65.75 -26.54 -86.51
C VAL A 38 64.80 -25.77 -85.59
N ALA A 39 63.49 -26.03 -85.71
CA ALA A 39 62.50 -25.61 -84.74
C ALA A 39 62.71 -26.46 -83.47
N GLN A 40 63.75 -26.12 -82.73
CA GLN A 40 64.03 -26.65 -81.42
C GLN A 40 62.83 -26.32 -80.52
N LEU A 41 62.44 -27.27 -79.68
CA LEU A 41 61.72 -26.91 -78.46
C LEU A 41 62.51 -25.79 -77.77
N THR A 42 61.83 -24.80 -77.20
CA THR A 42 62.51 -23.64 -76.59
C THR A 42 63.52 -24.06 -75.52
N ASP A 43 63.31 -25.22 -74.91
CA ASP A 43 64.31 -25.90 -74.10
C ASP A 43 65.42 -26.53 -74.95
N ARG A 44 66.63 -25.98 -74.84
CA ARG A 44 67.83 -26.48 -75.51
C ARG A 44 68.50 -27.64 -74.78
N ASN A 45 68.11 -27.94 -73.54
CA ASN A 45 68.71 -29.02 -72.75
C ASN A 45 67.65 -29.71 -71.87
N PRO A 46 66.69 -30.41 -72.48
CA PRO A 46 65.61 -31.04 -71.74
C PRO A 46 66.13 -32.22 -70.91
N GLN A 47 65.60 -32.38 -69.70
CA GLN A 47 66.00 -33.45 -68.80
C GLN A 47 65.32 -34.75 -69.23
N THR A 48 66.10 -35.70 -69.76
CA THR A 48 65.59 -37.02 -70.18
C THR A 48 65.98 -38.11 -69.19
N GLY A 49 65.08 -39.08 -69.03
CA GLY A 49 65.30 -40.28 -68.21
C GLY A 49 66.48 -41.15 -68.67
N ASP A 50 66.78 -42.17 -67.87
CA ASP A 50 67.86 -43.11 -68.11
C ASP A 50 67.56 -44.01 -69.32
N LEU A 51 68.20 -43.71 -70.46
CA LEU A 51 68.02 -44.44 -71.70
C LEU A 51 68.46 -45.90 -71.59
N THR A 52 69.44 -46.23 -70.74
CA THR A 52 69.88 -47.64 -70.55
C THR A 52 68.80 -48.49 -69.89
N LYS A 53 67.87 -47.86 -69.16
CA LYS A 53 66.67 -48.48 -68.59
C LYS A 53 65.45 -48.36 -69.51
N LYS A 54 65.67 -48.06 -70.79
CA LYS A 54 64.62 -47.88 -71.80
C LYS A 54 63.60 -46.77 -71.45
N ASN A 55 64.02 -45.80 -70.62
CA ASN A 55 63.19 -44.68 -70.17
C ASN A 55 63.55 -43.40 -70.93
N CYS A 56 62.70 -43.00 -71.88
CA CYS A 56 62.85 -41.77 -72.66
C CYS A 56 62.01 -40.60 -72.12
N THR A 57 61.46 -40.70 -70.91
CA THR A 57 60.62 -39.63 -70.32
C THR A 57 61.42 -38.33 -70.29
N THR A 58 60.92 -37.31 -70.98
CA THR A 58 61.62 -36.03 -71.16
C THR A 58 60.84 -34.90 -70.52
N THR A 59 61.50 -34.10 -69.70
CA THR A 59 60.95 -32.86 -69.13
C THR A 59 61.54 -31.67 -69.88
N PHE A 60 60.66 -30.90 -70.52
CA PHE A 60 60.97 -29.63 -71.13
C PHE A 60 60.69 -28.51 -70.12
N SER A 61 61.71 -27.73 -69.86
CA SER A 61 61.67 -26.51 -69.06
C SER A 61 61.22 -25.31 -69.90
N ASN A 62 60.59 -24.33 -69.26
CA ASN A 62 60.28 -23.04 -69.88
C ASN A 62 59.59 -23.14 -71.28
N MET A 63 58.45 -23.83 -71.34
CA MET A 63 57.68 -23.96 -72.57
C MET A 63 57.04 -22.62 -72.97
N GLN A 64 57.26 -22.21 -74.21
CA GLN A 64 56.71 -20.98 -74.76
C GLN A 64 55.50 -21.26 -75.66
N THR A 65 54.57 -20.30 -75.74
CA THR A 65 53.44 -20.37 -76.68
C THR A 65 53.94 -20.33 -78.13
N GLY A 66 53.31 -21.13 -78.98
CA GLY A 66 53.68 -21.25 -80.39
C GLY A 66 52.68 -22.12 -81.16
N PRO A 67 52.85 -22.25 -82.49
CA PRO A 67 51.97 -23.10 -83.29
C PRO A 67 52.13 -24.57 -82.86
N THR A 68 51.01 -25.29 -82.82
CA THR A 68 50.98 -26.73 -82.54
C THR A 68 51.84 -27.48 -83.54
N LYS A 69 52.76 -28.30 -83.05
CA LYS A 69 53.70 -29.08 -83.86
C LYS A 69 53.72 -30.54 -83.42
N ASP A 70 54.00 -31.41 -84.37
CA ASP A 70 54.21 -32.84 -84.12
C ASP A 70 55.71 -33.09 -83.92
N TYR A 71 56.06 -33.68 -82.78
CA TYR A 71 57.42 -33.99 -82.40
C TYR A 71 57.62 -35.50 -82.34
N TYR A 72 58.70 -36.01 -82.94
CA TYR A 72 59.13 -37.39 -82.74
C TYR A 72 60.35 -37.47 -81.83
N PHE A 73 60.39 -38.53 -81.05
CA PHE A 73 61.56 -38.93 -80.30
C PHE A 73 62.53 -39.69 -81.20
N ARG A 74 63.82 -39.43 -81.08
CA ARG A 74 64.86 -40.25 -81.68
C ARG A 74 66.07 -40.38 -80.75
N ILE A 75 66.78 -41.48 -80.88
CA ILE A 75 68.05 -41.68 -80.17
C ILE A 75 69.21 -41.26 -81.08
N ASP A 76 70.12 -40.46 -80.53
CA ASP A 76 71.37 -40.06 -81.17
C ASP A 76 72.53 -40.80 -80.48
N CYS A 77 72.94 -41.93 -81.07
CA CYS A 77 74.09 -42.74 -80.64
C CYS A 77 75.08 -42.85 -81.80
N ASN A 78 76.39 -42.91 -81.52
CA ASN A 78 77.40 -43.20 -82.55
C ASN A 78 77.45 -44.72 -82.91
N ASN A 79 76.30 -45.34 -83.19
CA ASN A 79 76.15 -46.79 -83.43
C ASN A 79 74.85 -47.10 -84.23
N PRO A 80 74.48 -48.37 -84.49
CA PRO A 80 73.29 -48.71 -85.29
C PRO A 80 71.94 -48.20 -84.77
N LEU A 81 71.84 -47.74 -83.51
CA LEU A 81 70.60 -47.16 -82.96
C LEU A 81 70.39 -45.69 -83.37
N LEU A 82 71.34 -45.08 -84.09
CA LEU A 82 71.27 -43.71 -84.59
C LEU A 82 69.97 -43.46 -85.39
N TRP A 83 69.20 -42.45 -84.99
CA TRP A 83 67.95 -42.01 -85.62
C TRP A 83 66.79 -43.00 -85.57
N SER A 84 66.84 -43.95 -84.64
CA SER A 84 65.73 -44.87 -84.37
C SER A 84 64.50 -44.17 -83.79
N TYR A 85 63.31 -44.78 -83.91
CA TYR A 85 62.01 -44.34 -83.36
C TYR A 85 61.36 -43.08 -83.97
N SER A 86 61.82 -42.65 -85.15
CA SER A 86 61.33 -41.44 -85.83
C SER A 86 59.92 -41.53 -86.44
N SER A 87 59.25 -42.68 -86.35
CA SER A 87 57.92 -42.94 -86.91
C SER A 87 56.77 -42.68 -85.93
N THR A 88 57.06 -42.44 -84.65
CA THR A 88 56.04 -42.14 -83.62
C THR A 88 56.10 -40.67 -83.24
N TYR A 89 54.96 -39.99 -83.24
CA TYR A 89 54.88 -38.55 -83.03
C TYR A 89 53.94 -38.22 -81.86
N VAL A 90 54.30 -37.20 -81.09
CA VAL A 90 53.47 -36.58 -80.06
C VAL A 90 53.18 -35.14 -80.49
N LYS A 91 51.90 -34.78 -80.47
CA LYS A 91 51.46 -33.41 -80.72
C LYS A 91 51.62 -32.60 -79.43
N ILE A 92 52.45 -31.55 -79.47
CA ILE A 92 52.66 -30.67 -78.33
C ILE A 92 52.04 -29.30 -78.65
N GLU A 93 51.07 -28.91 -77.84
CA GLU A 93 50.39 -27.61 -77.89
C GLU A 93 50.57 -26.91 -76.54
N VAL A 94 51.11 -25.68 -76.57
CA VAL A 94 51.32 -24.86 -75.37
C VAL A 94 50.27 -23.76 -75.37
N THR A 95 49.29 -23.86 -74.48
CA THR A 95 48.21 -22.89 -74.34
C THR A 95 48.31 -22.14 -73.02
N ASP A 96 47.76 -20.92 -73.00
CA ASP A 96 47.56 -20.19 -71.75
C ASP A 96 46.25 -20.55 -71.02
N ASN A 97 45.32 -21.18 -71.73
CA ASN A 97 44.07 -21.69 -71.19
C ASN A 97 44.26 -23.10 -70.60
N PHE A 98 44.58 -23.17 -69.31
CA PHE A 98 44.79 -24.41 -68.59
C PHE A 98 43.60 -24.72 -67.66
N PRO A 99 43.17 -25.98 -67.53
CA PRO A 99 41.99 -26.31 -66.73
C PRO A 99 42.21 -26.00 -65.24
N SER A 100 41.21 -25.39 -64.62
CA SER A 100 41.15 -25.25 -63.17
C SER A 100 41.10 -26.62 -62.47
N PRO A 101 41.52 -26.71 -61.20
CA PRO A 101 41.38 -27.94 -60.44
C PRO A 101 39.92 -28.44 -60.43
N THR A 102 39.74 -29.75 -60.34
CA THR A 102 38.44 -30.40 -60.24
C THR A 102 38.13 -30.70 -58.77
N LEU A 103 36.98 -30.23 -58.28
CA LEU A 103 36.46 -30.57 -56.95
C LEU A 103 35.46 -31.72 -57.04
N THR A 104 35.65 -32.73 -56.20
CA THR A 104 34.76 -33.88 -56.06
C THR A 104 34.33 -34.06 -54.60
N PRO A 105 33.02 -34.05 -54.31
CA PRO A 105 31.90 -33.76 -55.22
C PRO A 105 31.86 -32.28 -55.64
N SER A 106 31.19 -31.98 -56.76
CA SER A 106 31.02 -30.60 -57.28
C SER A 106 29.94 -29.81 -56.54
N THR A 107 29.03 -30.52 -55.86
CA THR A 107 28.00 -29.95 -54.97
C THR A 107 28.03 -30.71 -53.65
N LEU A 108 27.76 -30.02 -52.55
CA LEU A 108 27.80 -30.62 -51.23
C LEU A 108 26.51 -30.30 -50.48
N LYS A 109 25.66 -31.31 -50.27
CA LYS A 109 24.46 -31.22 -49.43
C LYS A 109 24.51 -32.29 -48.36
N ILE A 110 24.68 -31.88 -47.12
CA ILE A 110 25.04 -32.77 -46.00
C ILE A 110 24.45 -32.28 -44.68
N LYS A 111 24.35 -33.14 -43.67
CA LYS A 111 23.84 -32.76 -42.34
C LYS A 111 24.99 -32.37 -41.41
N GLU A 112 24.71 -31.46 -40.47
CA GLU A 112 25.66 -31.10 -39.42
C GLU A 112 26.11 -32.34 -38.62
N GLY A 113 27.41 -32.44 -38.34
CA GLY A 113 28.02 -33.57 -37.63
C GLY A 113 28.46 -34.73 -38.53
N GLU A 114 28.06 -34.76 -39.80
CA GLU A 114 28.55 -35.78 -40.75
C GLU A 114 30.01 -35.51 -41.14
N SER A 115 30.77 -36.59 -41.34
CA SER A 115 32.14 -36.51 -41.86
C SER A 115 32.12 -36.32 -43.37
N VAL A 116 32.86 -35.33 -43.85
CA VAL A 116 32.95 -34.96 -45.26
C VAL A 116 34.40 -35.08 -45.75
N SER A 117 34.56 -35.65 -46.94
CA SER A 117 35.84 -35.71 -47.66
C SER A 117 35.71 -34.97 -48.99
N LEU A 118 36.38 -33.83 -49.12
CA LEU A 118 36.47 -33.10 -50.38
C LEU A 118 37.79 -33.43 -51.08
N THR A 119 37.72 -33.84 -52.34
CA THR A 119 38.91 -34.13 -53.15
C THR A 119 39.10 -33.05 -54.20
N CYS A 120 40.28 -32.44 -54.20
CA CYS A 120 40.72 -31.52 -55.24
C CYS A 120 41.78 -32.21 -56.11
N SER A 121 41.56 -32.27 -57.42
CA SER A 121 42.47 -32.86 -58.39
C SER A 121 42.97 -31.81 -59.37
N ALA A 122 44.28 -31.73 -59.58
CA ALA A 122 44.89 -30.84 -60.55
C ALA A 122 45.94 -31.58 -61.39
N PRO A 123 46.01 -31.36 -62.71
CA PRO A 123 47.04 -31.99 -63.53
C PRO A 123 48.44 -31.60 -63.06
N ALA A 124 49.40 -32.53 -63.10
CA ALA A 124 50.78 -32.30 -62.70
C ALA A 124 51.71 -32.46 -63.92
N PRO A 125 51.64 -31.54 -64.89
CA PRO A 125 52.39 -31.65 -66.13
C PRO A 125 53.91 -31.58 -65.91
N CYS A 126 54.37 -30.97 -64.81
CA CYS A 126 55.79 -30.90 -64.47
C CYS A 126 56.13 -31.79 -63.28
N LEU A 127 56.82 -32.91 -63.52
CA LEU A 127 57.15 -33.86 -62.45
C LEU A 127 58.16 -33.34 -61.42
N PRO A 128 59.22 -32.57 -61.80
CA PRO A 128 60.13 -31.99 -60.81
C PRO A 128 59.49 -30.90 -59.94
N HIS A 129 58.40 -30.29 -60.40
CA HIS A 129 57.69 -29.20 -59.73
C HIS A 129 56.17 -29.45 -59.78
N PRO A 130 55.65 -30.44 -59.05
CA PRO A 130 54.22 -30.71 -59.03
C PRO A 130 53.45 -29.53 -58.43
N PRO A 131 52.16 -29.34 -58.78
CA PRO A 131 51.38 -28.23 -58.27
C PRO A 131 51.23 -28.27 -56.75
N THR A 132 51.11 -27.11 -56.12
CA THR A 132 50.74 -26.99 -54.71
C THR A 132 49.22 -26.81 -54.62
N LEU A 133 48.54 -27.65 -53.84
CA LEU A 133 47.09 -27.56 -53.66
C LEU A 133 46.79 -26.90 -52.33
N ILE A 134 46.04 -25.79 -52.36
CA ILE A 134 45.75 -24.98 -51.18
C ILE A 134 44.25 -24.89 -50.99
N TRP A 135 43.77 -25.29 -49.82
CA TRP A 135 42.38 -25.16 -49.42
C TRP A 135 42.14 -23.85 -48.68
N THR A 136 41.07 -23.15 -49.05
CA THR A 136 40.64 -21.91 -48.40
C THR A 136 39.12 -21.93 -48.17
N PRO A 137 38.65 -21.91 -46.91
CA PRO A 137 39.42 -22.09 -45.67
C PRO A 137 39.97 -23.53 -45.49
N LYS A 138 41.01 -23.69 -44.68
CA LYS A 138 41.46 -25.01 -44.22
C LYS A 138 40.55 -25.50 -43.10
N LEU A 139 39.65 -26.43 -43.41
CA LEU A 139 38.61 -26.93 -42.49
C LEU A 139 39.02 -28.18 -41.71
N GLY A 140 40.09 -28.86 -42.10
CA GLY A 140 40.53 -30.06 -41.41
C GLY A 140 41.83 -30.64 -41.94
N ASP A 141 41.97 -31.96 -41.81
CA ASP A 141 43.18 -32.68 -42.17
C ASP A 141 43.28 -32.81 -43.69
N ILE A 142 44.48 -32.54 -44.20
CA ILE A 142 44.77 -32.53 -45.64
C ILE A 142 45.78 -33.64 -45.94
N GLN A 143 45.45 -34.48 -46.91
CA GLN A 143 46.35 -35.49 -47.44
C GLN A 143 46.56 -35.25 -48.93
N GLU A 144 47.81 -35.07 -49.34
CA GLU A 144 48.17 -34.90 -50.75
C GLU A 144 48.81 -36.16 -51.31
N THR A 145 48.46 -36.52 -52.53
CA THR A 145 49.02 -37.69 -53.21
C THR A 145 49.18 -37.41 -54.69
N LEU A 146 50.37 -37.71 -55.23
CA LEU A 146 50.62 -37.71 -56.67
C LEU A 146 50.15 -39.04 -57.26
N GLN A 147 49.27 -38.98 -58.23
CA GLN A 147 48.65 -40.13 -58.89
C GLN A 147 49.01 -40.13 -60.39
N GLU A 148 48.86 -41.29 -61.03
CA GLU A 148 49.19 -41.51 -62.43
C GLU A 148 47.95 -42.06 -63.16
N ASN A 149 47.66 -41.48 -64.32
CA ASN A 149 46.59 -41.91 -65.23
C ASN A 149 47.02 -43.11 -66.07
N GLN A 150 46.07 -43.77 -66.76
CA GLN A 150 46.36 -44.89 -67.66
C GLN A 150 47.32 -44.53 -68.81
N ASP A 151 47.33 -43.27 -69.23
CA ASP A 151 48.24 -42.71 -70.26
C ASP A 151 49.62 -42.30 -69.71
N LYS A 152 49.93 -42.68 -68.46
CA LYS A 152 51.14 -42.32 -67.70
C LYS A 152 51.28 -40.82 -67.38
N THR A 153 50.29 -39.99 -67.70
CA THR A 153 50.27 -38.59 -67.23
C THR A 153 50.02 -38.56 -65.73
N LYS A 154 50.57 -37.56 -65.03
CA LYS A 154 50.41 -37.45 -63.58
C LYS A 154 49.51 -36.29 -63.20
N PHE A 155 48.82 -36.45 -62.07
CA PHE A 155 48.01 -35.43 -61.46
C PHE A 155 48.19 -35.48 -59.96
N LYS A 156 47.99 -34.36 -59.29
CA LYS A 156 48.05 -34.28 -57.83
C LYS A 156 46.64 -34.21 -57.29
N THR A 157 46.41 -34.97 -56.23
CA THR A 157 45.15 -34.95 -55.48
C THR A 157 45.42 -34.44 -54.08
N SER A 158 44.48 -33.67 -53.54
CA SER A 158 44.45 -33.23 -52.15
C SER A 158 43.08 -33.55 -51.58
N VAL A 159 43.04 -34.37 -50.54
CA VAL A 159 41.81 -34.76 -49.84
C VAL A 159 41.75 -34.00 -48.52
N MET A 160 40.71 -33.18 -48.34
CA MET A 160 40.43 -32.47 -47.09
C MET A 160 39.28 -33.15 -46.37
N ASN A 161 39.58 -33.68 -45.19
CA ASN A 161 38.60 -34.33 -44.32
C ASN A 161 38.20 -33.37 -43.18
N PHE A 162 36.91 -33.13 -43.02
CA PHE A 162 36.39 -32.30 -41.93
C PHE A 162 35.02 -32.79 -41.46
N THR A 163 34.59 -32.32 -40.29
CA THR A 163 33.23 -32.56 -39.79
C THR A 163 32.35 -31.37 -40.14
N ALA A 164 31.19 -31.63 -40.73
CA ALA A 164 30.26 -30.61 -41.13
C ALA A 164 29.76 -29.78 -39.94
N SER A 165 29.76 -28.45 -40.10
CA SER A 165 29.26 -27.49 -39.11
C SER A 165 28.29 -26.51 -39.78
N HIS A 166 27.26 -26.08 -39.05
CA HIS A 166 26.34 -25.03 -39.51
C HIS A 166 27.07 -23.73 -39.89
N LEU A 167 28.23 -23.46 -39.28
CA LEU A 167 29.07 -22.30 -39.58
C LEU A 167 29.61 -22.28 -41.01
N TYR A 168 29.68 -23.46 -41.65
CA TYR A 168 30.17 -23.59 -43.02
C TYR A 168 29.05 -23.45 -44.05
N ASN A 169 27.78 -23.41 -43.62
CA ASN A 169 26.66 -23.25 -44.55
C ASN A 169 26.80 -21.94 -45.35
N LYS A 170 26.67 -22.02 -46.67
CA LYS A 170 26.85 -20.87 -47.58
C LYS A 170 28.27 -20.24 -47.55
N GLN A 171 29.23 -20.86 -46.89
CA GLN A 171 30.63 -20.42 -46.90
C GLN A 171 31.35 -20.95 -48.13
N ASN A 172 32.00 -20.08 -48.90
CA ASN A 172 32.71 -20.50 -50.10
C ASN A 172 33.97 -21.29 -49.76
N ILE A 173 34.04 -22.56 -50.17
CA ILE A 173 35.22 -23.43 -50.01
C ILE A 173 35.92 -23.50 -51.36
N SER A 174 37.18 -23.09 -51.39
CA SER A 174 37.96 -23.02 -52.62
C SER A 174 39.22 -23.88 -52.54
N CYS A 175 39.56 -24.54 -53.65
CA CYS A 175 40.85 -25.18 -53.86
C CYS A 175 41.62 -24.43 -54.94
N THR A 176 42.85 -24.04 -54.62
CA THR A 176 43.76 -23.35 -55.53
C THR A 176 44.94 -24.26 -55.87
N ALA A 177 45.18 -24.48 -57.16
CA ALA A 177 46.36 -25.14 -57.68
C ALA A 177 47.39 -24.10 -58.12
N GLY A 178 48.54 -24.07 -57.44
CA GLY A 178 49.68 -23.21 -57.77
C GLY A 178 50.74 -23.93 -58.59
N TYR A 179 51.13 -23.35 -59.73
CA TYR A 179 52.12 -23.86 -60.66
C TYR A 179 53.32 -22.93 -60.74
N LYS A 180 54.51 -23.48 -60.50
CA LYS A 180 55.76 -22.73 -60.58
C LYS A 180 56.18 -22.50 -62.02
N LYS A 181 56.49 -21.25 -62.36
CA LYS A 181 57.05 -20.90 -63.67
C LYS A 181 58.56 -20.73 -63.60
N GLN A 182 59.24 -21.10 -64.68
CA GLN A 182 60.69 -21.15 -64.79
C GLN A 182 61.26 -19.98 -65.63
N ASP A 183 60.40 -19.16 -66.20
CA ASP A 183 60.75 -17.97 -66.99
C ASP A 183 60.97 -16.71 -66.14
N GLY A 184 60.85 -16.82 -64.81
CA GLY A 184 60.95 -15.70 -63.88
C GLY A 184 59.67 -14.86 -63.74
N SER A 185 58.60 -15.21 -64.46
CA SER A 185 57.28 -14.59 -64.26
C SER A 185 56.58 -15.15 -63.01
N SER A 186 55.51 -14.49 -62.56
CA SER A 186 54.75 -14.95 -61.39
C SER A 186 54.09 -16.31 -61.62
N ASP A 187 54.14 -17.14 -60.58
CA ASP A 187 53.47 -18.45 -60.52
C ASP A 187 52.01 -18.36 -60.96
N ALA A 188 51.54 -19.35 -61.71
CA ALA A 188 50.15 -19.43 -62.12
C ALA A 188 49.31 -20.08 -61.03
N ALA A 189 48.20 -19.47 -60.65
CA ALA A 189 47.25 -20.04 -59.69
C ALA A 189 45.88 -20.17 -60.32
N LEU A 190 45.29 -21.36 -60.25
CA LEU A 190 43.93 -21.64 -60.74
C LEU A 190 43.08 -22.12 -59.59
N THR A 191 41.90 -21.52 -59.45
CA THR A 191 40.99 -21.79 -58.33
C THR A 191 39.67 -22.37 -58.82
N THR A 192 39.14 -23.32 -58.08
CA THR A 192 37.75 -23.76 -58.17
C THR A 192 37.11 -23.70 -56.80
N SER A 193 35.80 -23.50 -56.74
CA SER A 193 35.10 -23.33 -55.48
C SER A 193 33.72 -23.98 -55.48
N LEU A 194 33.24 -24.34 -54.30
CA LEU A 194 31.88 -24.80 -54.07
C LEU A 194 31.29 -24.12 -52.84
N ILE A 195 29.97 -24.01 -52.83
CA ILE A 195 29.21 -23.49 -51.70
C ILE A 195 28.41 -24.67 -51.12
N PRO A 196 28.66 -25.08 -49.87
CA PRO A 196 27.97 -26.20 -49.26
C PRO A 196 26.58 -25.79 -48.75
N ASP A 197 25.61 -26.69 -48.93
CA ASP A 197 24.26 -26.64 -48.33
C ASP A 197 24.25 -27.56 -47.11
N VAL A 198 24.56 -26.99 -45.94
CA VAL A 198 24.61 -27.74 -44.68
C VAL A 198 23.25 -27.66 -44.01
N LEU A 199 22.64 -28.82 -43.75
CA LEU A 199 21.37 -28.94 -43.04
C LEU A 199 21.62 -29.09 -41.54
N TYR A 200 21.04 -28.21 -40.73
CA TYR A 200 21.20 -28.17 -39.27
C TYR A 200 19.90 -27.84 -38.56
N SER A 201 19.77 -28.33 -37.33
CA SER A 201 18.67 -27.97 -36.42
C SER A 201 18.77 -26.49 -36.02
N PRO A 202 17.68 -25.83 -35.60
CA PRO A 202 17.71 -24.42 -35.25
C PRO A 202 18.81 -24.07 -34.23
N LYS A 203 19.56 -23.00 -34.50
CA LYS A 203 20.61 -22.40 -33.66
C LYS A 203 20.22 -20.98 -33.28
N ASN A 204 20.90 -20.43 -32.26
CA ASN A 204 20.71 -19.06 -31.79
C ASN A 204 19.24 -18.69 -31.53
N VAL A 205 18.49 -19.63 -30.91
CA VAL A 205 17.07 -19.43 -30.62
C VAL A 205 16.92 -18.37 -29.53
N THR A 206 16.30 -17.26 -29.88
CA THR A 206 16.14 -16.08 -29.01
C THR A 206 14.69 -15.62 -29.00
N VAL A 207 14.28 -15.00 -27.91
CA VAL A 207 12.95 -14.40 -27.75
C VAL A 207 13.11 -12.90 -27.66
N SER A 208 12.37 -12.16 -28.48
CA SER A 208 12.21 -10.72 -28.35
C SER A 208 10.80 -10.38 -27.87
N VAL A 209 10.72 -9.38 -26.98
CA VAL A 209 9.47 -8.92 -26.35
C VAL A 209 9.17 -7.51 -26.84
N SER A 210 7.94 -7.28 -27.30
CA SER A 210 7.44 -5.97 -27.71
C SER A 210 6.13 -5.65 -27.00
N PRO A 211 6.01 -4.51 -26.28
CA PRO A 211 7.05 -3.51 -26.04
C PRO A 211 8.22 -4.06 -25.19
N SER A 212 9.41 -3.47 -25.36
CA SER A 212 10.60 -3.82 -24.58
C SER A 212 10.59 -3.11 -23.22
N GLY A 213 11.13 -3.75 -22.19
CA GLY A 213 11.21 -3.20 -20.83
C GLY A 213 10.06 -3.69 -19.94
N SER A 214 9.75 -2.90 -18.92
CA SER A 214 8.69 -3.22 -17.95
C SER A 214 7.30 -2.96 -18.53
N VAL A 215 6.34 -3.85 -18.24
CA VAL A 215 5.00 -3.82 -18.84
C VAL A 215 3.93 -3.87 -17.76
N VAL A 216 2.91 -3.02 -17.85
CA VAL A 216 1.79 -3.00 -16.90
C VAL A 216 0.93 -4.27 -16.99
N GLU A 217 0.48 -4.79 -15.86
CA GLU A 217 -0.40 -5.97 -15.76
C GLU A 217 -1.61 -5.85 -16.69
N ASN A 218 -2.01 -6.98 -17.30
CA ASN A 218 -3.09 -7.09 -18.29
C ASN A 218 -2.86 -6.39 -19.63
N SER A 219 -1.69 -5.79 -19.84
CA SER A 219 -1.29 -5.25 -21.14
C SER A 219 -0.98 -6.36 -22.14
N ASN A 220 -1.20 -6.08 -23.42
CA ASN A 220 -0.86 -7.00 -24.51
C ASN A 220 0.64 -6.92 -24.80
N VAL A 221 1.33 -8.05 -24.74
CA VAL A 221 2.71 -8.21 -25.20
C VAL A 221 2.76 -9.11 -26.42
N THR A 222 3.71 -8.82 -27.30
CA THR A 222 4.03 -9.65 -28.46
C THR A 222 5.41 -10.27 -28.25
N LEU A 223 5.44 -11.59 -28.17
CA LEU A 223 6.67 -12.38 -28.11
C LEU A 223 7.01 -12.88 -29.51
N THR A 224 8.25 -12.70 -29.94
CA THR A 224 8.72 -13.19 -31.23
C THR A 224 9.91 -14.12 -31.01
N CYS A 225 9.82 -15.34 -31.54
CA CYS A 225 10.89 -16.31 -31.48
C CYS A 225 11.72 -16.20 -32.77
N ASN A 226 13.02 -16.02 -32.63
CA ASN A 226 13.96 -15.92 -33.73
C ASN A 226 14.97 -17.05 -33.62
N SER A 227 15.35 -17.62 -34.76
CA SER A 227 16.31 -18.70 -34.85
C SER A 227 16.97 -18.69 -36.22
N ASP A 228 18.11 -19.37 -36.31
CA ASP A 228 18.83 -19.64 -37.55
C ASP A 228 18.79 -21.14 -37.83
N ALA A 229 18.17 -21.56 -38.92
CA ALA A 229 17.99 -22.97 -39.27
C ALA A 229 18.08 -23.20 -40.79
N ASN A 230 18.55 -24.38 -41.18
CA ASN A 230 18.48 -24.86 -42.56
C ASN A 230 18.07 -26.34 -42.58
N PRO A 231 16.93 -26.71 -43.16
CA PRO A 231 15.92 -25.86 -43.79
C PRO A 231 15.25 -24.90 -42.80
N ALA A 232 14.59 -23.87 -43.33
CA ALA A 232 13.83 -22.91 -42.54
C ALA A 232 12.83 -23.62 -41.60
N GLU A 233 12.60 -22.99 -40.45
CA GLU A 233 11.81 -23.55 -39.38
C GLU A 233 10.36 -23.78 -39.80
N GLN A 234 9.82 -24.94 -39.41
CA GLN A 234 8.45 -25.30 -39.72
C GLN A 234 7.50 -24.85 -38.61
N ASN A 235 7.93 -24.96 -37.35
CA ASN A 235 7.08 -24.74 -36.20
C ASN A 235 7.82 -24.08 -35.04
N TYR A 236 7.10 -23.20 -34.35
CA TYR A 236 7.51 -22.61 -33.07
C TYR A 236 6.45 -22.94 -32.02
N THR A 237 6.90 -23.38 -30.84
CA THR A 237 6.02 -23.64 -29.70
C THR A 237 6.48 -22.82 -28.49
N TRP A 238 5.54 -22.14 -27.84
CA TRP A 238 5.80 -21.30 -26.68
C TRP A 238 5.46 -22.05 -25.40
N TYR A 239 6.35 -21.90 -24.42
CA TYR A 239 6.25 -22.53 -23.12
C TYR A 239 6.34 -21.50 -22.01
N ARG A 240 5.57 -21.74 -20.96
CA ARG A 240 5.70 -21.07 -19.67
C ARG A 240 6.69 -21.86 -18.81
N ALA A 241 7.51 -21.14 -18.03
CA ALA A 241 8.54 -21.73 -17.15
C ALA A 241 8.34 -21.37 -15.67
N ASP A 242 7.16 -20.90 -15.28
CA ASP A 242 6.76 -20.67 -13.89
C ASP A 242 6.38 -22.00 -13.20
N GLY A 243 6.69 -22.15 -11.92
CA GLY A 243 6.21 -23.29 -11.12
C GLY A 243 6.82 -24.66 -11.42
N GLY A 244 7.89 -24.75 -12.22
CA GLY A 244 8.64 -25.99 -12.45
C GLY A 244 8.02 -26.98 -13.44
N GLN A 245 6.91 -26.63 -14.11
CA GLN A 245 6.28 -27.47 -15.13
C GLN A 245 6.20 -26.73 -16.47
N GLU A 246 6.74 -27.34 -17.54
CA GLU A 246 6.66 -26.78 -18.89
C GLU A 246 5.23 -26.88 -19.43
N THR A 247 4.50 -25.77 -19.47
CA THR A 247 3.15 -25.72 -20.06
C THR A 247 3.16 -25.02 -21.40
N VAL A 248 2.59 -25.65 -22.42
CA VAL A 248 2.41 -25.05 -23.75
C VAL A 248 1.38 -23.93 -23.66
N ILE A 249 1.74 -22.73 -24.10
CA ILE A 249 0.87 -21.55 -24.07
C ILE A 249 0.48 -21.05 -25.46
N GLY A 250 1.18 -21.49 -26.51
CA GLY A 250 0.88 -21.07 -27.88
C GLY A 250 1.83 -21.64 -28.93
N THR A 251 1.49 -21.38 -30.19
CA THR A 251 2.26 -21.81 -31.36
C THR A 251 2.42 -20.67 -32.36
N GLY A 252 3.44 -20.75 -33.21
CA GLY A 252 3.74 -19.77 -34.24
C GLY A 252 4.91 -18.84 -33.87
N LYS A 253 5.55 -18.25 -34.90
CA LYS A 253 6.74 -17.40 -34.73
C LYS A 253 6.48 -16.19 -33.82
N ILE A 254 5.27 -15.64 -33.91
CA ILE A 254 4.79 -14.51 -33.13
C ILE A 254 3.64 -15.00 -32.25
N PHE A 255 3.73 -14.74 -30.95
CA PHE A 255 2.70 -15.07 -29.99
C PHE A 255 2.29 -13.82 -29.21
N LYS A 256 0.98 -13.56 -29.16
CA LYS A 256 0.41 -12.40 -28.47
C LYS A 256 -0.33 -12.86 -27.22
N MET A 257 -0.04 -12.25 -26.09
CA MET A 257 -0.67 -12.60 -24.83
C MET A 257 -0.83 -11.39 -23.92
N LYS A 258 -1.69 -11.53 -22.90
CA LYS A 258 -1.75 -10.58 -21.79
C LYS A 258 -0.83 -11.05 -20.67
N VAL A 259 0.04 -10.15 -20.21
CA VAL A 259 0.92 -10.45 -19.07
C VAL A 259 0.14 -10.37 -17.77
N LYS A 260 0.47 -11.27 -16.85
CA LYS A 260 -0.08 -11.33 -15.49
C LYS A 260 1.05 -11.48 -14.49
N THR A 261 0.77 -11.14 -13.24
CA THR A 261 1.73 -11.22 -12.13
C THR A 261 2.26 -12.62 -11.84
N ASP A 262 1.48 -13.66 -12.14
CA ASP A 262 1.88 -15.07 -12.01
C ASP A 262 2.71 -15.56 -13.22
N THR A 263 2.65 -14.86 -14.35
CA THR A 263 3.12 -15.36 -15.65
C THR A 263 4.31 -14.53 -16.16
N LYS A 264 5.50 -14.72 -15.56
CA LYS A 264 6.68 -13.87 -15.82
C LYS A 264 7.76 -14.49 -16.71
N MET A 265 7.80 -15.82 -16.84
CA MET A 265 8.94 -16.55 -17.42
C MET A 265 8.52 -17.41 -18.60
N PHE A 266 9.18 -17.21 -19.76
CA PHE A 266 8.81 -17.82 -21.03
C PHE A 266 10.02 -18.29 -21.83
N PHE A 267 9.83 -19.31 -22.65
CA PHE A 267 10.81 -19.69 -23.67
C PHE A 267 10.09 -20.30 -24.88
N CYS A 268 10.74 -20.27 -26.04
CA CYS A 268 10.23 -20.89 -27.25
C CYS A 268 11.08 -22.11 -27.64
N LYS A 269 10.46 -23.12 -28.26
CA LYS A 269 11.16 -24.21 -28.96
C LYS A 269 10.94 -24.03 -30.46
N ALA A 270 12.02 -23.86 -31.21
CA ALA A 270 12.02 -23.84 -32.66
C ALA A 270 12.27 -25.27 -33.19
N VAL A 271 11.56 -25.66 -34.25
CA VAL A 271 11.62 -27.00 -34.83
C VAL A 271 11.72 -26.93 -36.35
N ASN A 272 12.66 -27.68 -36.91
CA ASN A 272 12.71 -28.03 -38.34
C ASN A 272 12.84 -29.56 -38.50
N GLU A 273 12.99 -30.02 -39.74
CA GLU A 273 13.10 -31.45 -40.06
C GLU A 273 14.35 -32.12 -39.48
N ILE A 274 15.38 -31.33 -39.14
CA ILE A 274 16.65 -31.83 -38.62
C ILE A 274 16.59 -31.98 -37.09
N GLY A 275 15.87 -31.09 -36.40
CA GLY A 275 15.73 -31.19 -34.96
C GLY A 275 14.99 -30.04 -34.30
N LYS A 276 15.14 -29.97 -32.97
CA LYS A 276 14.47 -29.00 -32.10
C LYS A 276 15.47 -28.33 -31.18
N GLN A 277 15.29 -27.04 -30.92
CA GLN A 277 16.13 -26.29 -29.98
C GLN A 277 15.30 -25.30 -29.16
N PRO A 278 15.45 -25.28 -27.81
CA PRO A 278 14.84 -24.26 -26.96
C PRO A 278 15.65 -22.96 -26.95
N SER A 279 14.98 -21.83 -26.72
CA SER A 279 15.60 -20.59 -26.32
C SER A 279 15.98 -20.60 -24.84
N ASN A 280 16.79 -19.62 -24.43
CA ASN A 280 16.92 -19.28 -23.02
C ASN A 280 15.58 -18.78 -22.45
N ILE A 281 15.44 -18.86 -21.14
CA ILE A 281 14.28 -18.33 -20.42
C ILE A 281 14.33 -16.80 -20.45
N THR A 282 13.23 -16.18 -20.86
CA THR A 282 13.02 -14.74 -20.91
C THR A 282 12.09 -14.32 -19.78
N HIS A 283 12.53 -13.35 -18.98
CA HIS A 283 11.76 -12.77 -17.90
C HIS A 283 11.13 -11.45 -18.34
N ILE A 284 9.82 -11.31 -18.16
CA ILE A 284 9.11 -10.05 -18.37
C ILE A 284 8.89 -9.40 -17.01
N ASP A 285 9.40 -8.18 -16.84
CA ASP A 285 9.12 -7.37 -15.67
C ASP A 285 7.70 -6.80 -15.74
N VAL A 286 6.81 -7.29 -14.88
CA VAL A 286 5.40 -6.92 -14.87
C VAL A 286 5.16 -5.90 -13.78
N LEU A 287 4.70 -4.70 -14.16
CA LEU A 287 4.33 -3.62 -13.25
C LEU A 287 2.86 -3.76 -12.83
N TYR A 288 2.56 -3.64 -11.55
CA TYR A 288 1.21 -3.75 -10.98
C TYR A 288 1.04 -2.80 -9.80
N SER A 289 -0.19 -2.34 -9.60
CA SER A 289 -0.56 -1.54 -8.42
C SER A 289 -0.46 -2.37 -7.13
N PRO A 290 -0.36 -1.73 -5.95
CA PRO A 290 -0.23 -2.45 -4.69
C PRO A 290 -1.34 -3.48 -4.44
N LYS A 291 -0.95 -4.70 -4.09
CA LYS A 291 -1.82 -5.83 -3.74
C LYS A 291 -1.59 -6.25 -2.29
N ASN A 292 -2.56 -6.95 -1.71
CA ASN A 292 -2.49 -7.46 -0.34
C ASN A 292 -2.17 -6.36 0.69
N VAL A 293 -2.77 -5.17 0.53
CA VAL A 293 -2.56 -4.04 1.43
C VAL A 293 -3.14 -4.37 2.81
N THR A 294 -2.29 -4.39 3.83
CA THR A 294 -2.63 -4.77 5.21
C THR A 294 -1.98 -3.82 6.21
N VAL A 295 -2.58 -3.69 7.40
CA VAL A 295 -2.02 -2.90 8.50
C VAL A 295 -1.60 -3.85 9.61
N SER A 296 -0.34 -3.75 10.03
CA SER A 296 0.18 -4.42 11.22
C SER A 296 0.29 -3.44 12.38
N VAL A 297 -0.16 -3.85 13.56
CA VAL A 297 -0.22 -3.03 14.78
C VAL A 297 0.83 -3.52 15.78
N SER A 298 1.64 -2.61 16.32
CA SER A 298 2.64 -2.91 17.34
C SER A 298 2.58 -1.89 18.48
N PRO A 299 2.39 -2.32 19.74
CA PRO A 299 2.16 -3.71 20.20
C PRO A 299 0.83 -4.27 19.70
N SER A 300 0.70 -5.60 19.66
CA SER A 300 -0.55 -6.29 19.27
C SER A 300 -1.38 -6.67 20.50
N GLY A 301 -2.68 -6.92 20.30
CA GLY A 301 -3.63 -7.22 21.38
C GLY A 301 -4.38 -5.98 21.88
N SER A 302 -4.91 -6.06 23.11
CA SER A 302 -5.61 -4.96 23.77
C SER A 302 -4.64 -3.92 24.32
N ILE A 303 -4.88 -2.64 24.03
CA ILE A 303 -3.94 -1.55 24.29
C ILE A 303 -4.59 -0.51 25.21
N LEU A 304 -3.89 -0.09 26.27
CA LEU A 304 -4.39 0.92 27.20
C LEU A 304 -4.54 2.29 26.52
N GLU A 305 -5.62 3.01 26.83
CA GLU A 305 -5.86 4.37 26.34
C GLU A 305 -4.66 5.29 26.62
N ASN A 306 -4.40 6.20 25.68
CA ASN A 306 -3.25 7.10 25.66
C ASN A 306 -1.89 6.43 25.50
N SER A 307 -1.84 5.13 25.18
CA SER A 307 -0.60 4.46 24.77
C SER A 307 -0.21 4.80 23.34
N ASN A 308 1.09 4.83 23.07
CA ASN A 308 1.61 4.97 21.73
C ASN A 308 1.65 3.62 21.01
N VAL A 309 1.17 3.62 19.78
CA VAL A 309 1.07 2.45 18.90
C VAL A 309 1.68 2.79 17.55
N THR A 310 2.41 1.83 17.00
CA THR A 310 2.97 1.91 15.66
C THR A 310 2.12 1.08 14.71
N LEU A 311 1.57 1.74 13.69
CA LEU A 311 0.89 1.12 12.57
C LEU A 311 1.84 1.06 11.38
N THR A 312 1.95 -0.11 10.75
CA THR A 312 2.75 -0.27 9.53
C THR A 312 1.87 -0.78 8.40
N CYS A 313 1.92 -0.08 7.26
CA CYS A 313 1.21 -0.47 6.04
C CYS A 313 2.11 -1.40 5.22
N ASN A 314 1.61 -2.60 4.90
CA ASN A 314 2.32 -3.62 4.14
C ASN A 314 1.56 -3.92 2.86
N SER A 315 2.27 -4.02 1.74
CA SER A 315 1.70 -4.37 0.43
C SER A 315 2.75 -5.04 -0.45
N ASP A 316 2.28 -5.70 -1.52
CA ASP A 316 3.10 -6.25 -2.59
C ASP A 316 2.84 -5.43 -3.87
N ALA A 317 3.86 -4.73 -4.37
CA ALA A 317 3.76 -3.85 -5.53
C ALA A 317 5.03 -3.90 -6.39
N ASN A 318 4.87 -3.64 -7.69
CA ASN A 318 5.99 -3.39 -8.59
C ASN A 318 5.64 -2.25 -9.57
N PRO A 319 6.36 -1.11 -9.57
CA PRO A 319 7.49 -0.78 -8.71
C PRO A 319 7.08 -0.69 -7.23
N ALA A 320 8.09 -0.72 -6.34
CA ALA A 320 7.87 -0.54 -4.90
C ALA A 320 7.09 0.75 -4.62
N GLU A 321 6.26 0.72 -3.59
CA GLU A 321 5.31 1.80 -3.31
C GLU A 321 6.04 3.09 -2.96
N GLN A 322 5.54 4.19 -3.52
CA GLN A 322 6.16 5.51 -3.36
C GLN A 322 5.43 6.31 -2.29
N ASN A 323 4.10 6.17 -2.23
CA ASN A 323 3.26 6.97 -1.34
C ASN A 323 2.38 6.09 -0.47
N TYR A 324 2.27 6.49 0.79
CA TYR A 324 1.39 5.89 1.79
C TYR A 324 0.55 6.99 2.43
N SER A 325 -0.76 6.79 2.49
CA SER A 325 -1.72 7.68 3.14
C SER A 325 -2.54 6.92 4.17
N TRP A 326 -2.67 7.49 5.37
CA TRP A 326 -3.43 6.90 6.47
C TRP A 326 -4.75 7.63 6.66
N TYR A 327 -5.79 6.85 6.94
CA TYR A 327 -7.14 7.35 7.17
C TYR A 327 -7.65 6.84 8.50
N ARG A 328 -8.31 7.71 9.26
CA ARG A 328 -9.14 7.31 10.40
C ARG A 328 -10.54 6.97 9.90
N ALA A 329 -11.16 5.95 10.49
CA ALA A 329 -12.49 5.46 10.12
C ALA A 329 -13.47 5.40 11.31
N ASP A 330 -13.17 6.13 12.39
CA ASP A 330 -14.04 6.21 13.56
C ASP A 330 -15.33 7.00 13.24
N GLY A 331 -16.50 6.51 13.69
CA GLY A 331 -17.77 7.24 13.59
C GLY A 331 -18.37 7.37 12.18
N GLY A 332 -17.89 6.60 11.20
CA GLY A 332 -18.43 6.59 9.82
C GLY A 332 -17.94 7.73 8.92
N GLN A 333 -16.98 8.55 9.36
CA GLN A 333 -16.36 9.58 8.53
C GLN A 333 -14.88 9.29 8.32
N GLU A 334 -14.51 9.06 7.06
CA GLU A 334 -13.11 8.84 6.67
C GLU A 334 -12.38 10.17 6.51
N THR A 335 -11.29 10.36 7.24
CA THR A 335 -10.44 11.54 7.04
C THR A 335 -8.98 11.17 7.03
N VAL A 336 -8.22 11.88 6.18
CA VAL A 336 -6.76 11.78 6.13
C VAL A 336 -6.17 12.11 7.51
N PHE A 337 -5.31 11.23 8.00
CA PHE A 337 -4.70 11.30 9.32
C PHE A 337 -3.18 11.49 9.26
N GLY A 338 -2.52 10.87 8.29
CA GLY A 338 -1.06 10.95 8.15
C GLY A 338 -0.53 10.34 6.87
N THR A 339 0.79 10.40 6.68
CA THR A 339 1.49 9.86 5.52
C THR A 339 2.72 9.06 5.94
N GLY A 340 3.24 8.23 5.03
CA GLY A 340 4.42 7.39 5.27
C GLY A 340 4.07 5.93 5.60
N LYS A 341 5.01 5.00 5.36
CA LYS A 341 4.79 3.55 5.54
C LYS A 341 4.48 3.18 7.00
N ILE A 342 5.06 3.93 7.93
CA ILE A 342 4.91 3.74 9.37
C ILE A 342 4.23 4.99 9.94
N LEU A 343 3.20 4.79 10.75
CA LEU A 343 2.48 5.84 11.45
C LEU A 343 2.48 5.55 12.95
N ASN A 344 2.96 6.51 13.73
CA ASN A 344 2.89 6.46 15.19
C ASN A 344 1.71 7.28 15.67
N ILE A 345 0.84 6.66 16.46
CA ILE A 345 -0.37 7.29 16.99
C ILE A 345 -0.49 7.06 18.48
N THR A 346 -1.22 7.93 19.15
CA THR A 346 -1.75 7.69 20.48
C THR A 346 -3.20 7.27 20.36
N VAL A 347 -3.54 6.08 20.86
CA VAL A 347 -4.89 5.50 20.75
C VAL A 347 -5.82 6.02 21.84
N SER A 348 -7.11 6.15 21.52
CA SER A 348 -8.15 6.53 22.48
C SER A 348 -9.49 5.93 22.10
N MET A 349 -10.47 6.05 22.99
CA MET A 349 -11.84 5.57 22.75
C MET A 349 -12.43 6.08 21.42
N ASN A 350 -12.07 7.30 21.02
CA ASN A 350 -12.53 7.97 19.80
C ASN A 350 -11.55 7.86 18.62
N ARG A 351 -10.47 7.09 18.79
CA ARG A 351 -9.39 6.95 17.82
C ARG A 351 -8.85 5.52 17.86
N LYS A 352 -9.61 4.60 17.26
CA LYS A 352 -9.33 3.16 17.32
C LYS A 352 -9.44 2.44 15.98
N SER A 353 -9.90 3.11 14.91
CA SER A 353 -10.14 2.47 13.61
C SER A 353 -9.34 3.16 12.51
N PHE A 354 -8.48 2.41 11.82
CA PHE A 354 -7.57 2.93 10.80
C PHE A 354 -7.50 2.05 9.55
N PHE A 355 -7.27 2.67 8.40
CA PHE A 355 -6.83 1.95 7.20
C PHE A 355 -5.73 2.75 6.51
N CYS A 356 -4.90 2.06 5.74
CA CYS A 356 -3.89 2.69 4.92
C CYS A 356 -4.21 2.53 3.44
N LYS A 357 -3.74 3.48 2.64
CA LYS A 357 -3.75 3.46 1.18
C LYS A 357 -2.30 3.49 0.72
N ALA A 358 -1.92 2.53 -0.11
CA ALA A 358 -0.61 2.45 -0.74
C ALA A 358 -0.75 2.77 -2.24
N GLU A 359 0.24 3.47 -2.79
CA GLU A 359 0.23 3.94 -4.17
C GLU A 359 1.62 3.84 -4.82
N ASN A 360 1.63 3.43 -6.08
CA ASN A 360 2.79 3.49 -6.97
C ASN A 360 2.38 4.10 -8.33
N ASP A 361 3.33 4.21 -9.26
CA ASP A 361 3.08 4.80 -10.59
C ASP A 361 2.00 4.08 -11.42
N VAL A 362 1.64 2.84 -11.05
CA VAL A 362 0.63 2.03 -11.76
C VAL A 362 -0.76 2.27 -11.20
N GLY A 363 -0.87 2.56 -9.90
CA GLY A 363 -2.14 2.83 -9.25
C GLY A 363 -2.09 2.69 -7.74
N GLU A 364 -3.27 2.58 -7.14
CA GLU A 364 -3.48 2.65 -5.70
C GLU A 364 -4.39 1.54 -5.18
N GLN A 365 -4.22 1.17 -3.92
CA GLN A 365 -5.12 0.27 -3.21
C GLN A 365 -5.15 0.56 -1.71
N HIS A 366 -6.25 0.24 -1.03
CA HIS A 366 -6.40 0.41 0.42
C HIS A 366 -6.50 -0.92 1.17
N SER A 367 -6.10 -0.90 2.45
CA SER A 367 -6.32 -1.99 3.38
C SER A 367 -7.77 -2.04 3.85
N SER A 368 -8.19 -3.19 4.39
CA SER A 368 -9.38 -3.23 5.24
C SER A 368 -9.20 -2.34 6.47
N ILE A 369 -10.32 -1.91 7.06
CA ILE A 369 -10.33 -1.18 8.33
C ILE A 369 -9.78 -2.10 9.43
N THR A 370 -8.80 -1.60 10.15
CA THR A 370 -8.17 -2.25 11.31
C THR A 370 -8.70 -1.59 12.57
N HIS A 371 -9.42 -2.36 13.37
CA HIS A 371 -9.90 -1.94 14.69
C HIS A 371 -8.89 -2.34 15.76
N ILE A 372 -8.40 -1.35 16.48
CA ILE A 372 -7.53 -1.51 17.63
C ILE A 372 -8.42 -1.66 18.86
N ASP A 373 -8.22 -2.71 19.64
CA ASP A 373 -8.92 -2.89 20.90
C ASP A 373 -8.30 -1.98 21.96
N VAL A 374 -8.99 -0.89 22.30
CA VAL A 374 -8.50 0.12 23.24
C VAL A 374 -9.19 -0.07 24.59
N LEU A 375 -8.41 -0.30 25.65
CA LEU A 375 -8.88 -0.43 27.02
C LEU A 375 -8.91 0.94 27.71
N TYR A 376 -10.05 1.33 28.28
CA TYR A 376 -10.26 2.60 28.96
C TYR A 376 -11.14 2.44 30.20
N SER A 377 -10.95 3.32 31.19
CA SER A 377 -11.83 3.39 32.37
C SER A 377 -13.24 3.83 31.96
N PRO A 378 -14.29 3.57 32.76
CA PRO A 378 -15.64 3.98 32.41
C PRO A 378 -15.74 5.47 32.08
N LYS A 379 -16.44 5.82 31.01
CA LYS A 379 -16.70 7.19 30.55
C LYS A 379 -18.20 7.41 30.35
N ASN A 380 -18.60 8.68 30.28
CA ASN A 380 -20.01 9.08 30.14
C ASN A 380 -20.91 8.44 31.22
N VAL A 381 -20.42 8.39 32.47
CA VAL A 381 -21.17 7.83 33.59
C VAL A 381 -22.38 8.72 33.89
N THR A 382 -23.57 8.15 33.76
CA THR A 382 -24.85 8.85 33.92
C THR A 382 -25.76 8.08 34.86
N VAL A 383 -26.65 8.81 35.54
CA VAL A 383 -27.69 8.24 36.40
C VAL A 383 -29.04 8.59 35.81
N SER A 384 -29.90 7.60 35.69
CA SER A 384 -31.31 7.76 35.32
C SER A 384 -32.20 7.38 36.49
N VAL A 385 -33.31 8.11 36.67
CA VAL A 385 -34.25 7.94 37.79
C VAL A 385 -35.58 7.44 37.26
N SER A 386 -36.10 6.38 37.87
CA SER A 386 -37.43 5.82 37.59
C SER A 386 -38.25 5.73 38.89
N PRO A 387 -39.47 6.32 38.95
CA PRO A 387 -40.14 7.08 37.89
C PRO A 387 -39.45 8.42 37.58
N SER A 388 -39.53 8.88 36.33
CA SER A 388 -38.98 10.18 35.91
C SER A 388 -39.89 11.34 36.35
N GLY A 389 -39.31 12.43 36.87
CA GLY A 389 -40.04 13.63 37.29
C GLY A 389 -40.01 13.84 38.80
N SER A 390 -40.95 14.64 39.32
CA SER A 390 -41.06 14.92 40.76
C SER A 390 -41.62 13.72 41.53
N VAL A 391 -41.02 13.38 42.67
CA VAL A 391 -41.30 12.15 43.43
C VAL A 391 -41.77 12.51 44.84
N VAL A 392 -42.82 11.87 45.34
CA VAL A 392 -43.35 12.17 46.69
C VAL A 392 -42.36 11.74 47.78
N GLU A 393 -42.22 12.54 48.84
CA GLU A 393 -41.38 12.22 49.99
C GLU A 393 -41.68 10.82 50.56
N ASN A 394 -40.62 10.07 50.87
CA ASN A 394 -40.62 8.69 51.34
C ASN A 394 -41.09 7.63 50.32
N SER A 395 -41.25 7.97 49.05
CA SER A 395 -41.51 6.98 48.00
C SER A 395 -40.22 6.32 47.51
N ASN A 396 -40.36 5.10 46.99
CA ASN A 396 -39.25 4.31 46.47
C ASN A 396 -38.96 4.68 45.01
N VAL A 397 -37.69 4.94 44.70
CA VAL A 397 -37.19 5.20 43.35
C VAL A 397 -36.12 4.18 42.98
N THR A 398 -36.03 3.88 41.70
CA THR A 398 -34.95 3.09 41.12
C THR A 398 -34.00 4.01 40.36
N LEU A 399 -32.76 4.08 40.82
CA LEU A 399 -31.67 4.77 40.14
C LEU A 399 -30.89 3.75 39.32
N THR A 400 -30.63 4.04 38.04
CA THR A 400 -29.82 3.18 37.16
C THR A 400 -28.59 3.94 36.68
N CYS A 401 -27.41 3.37 36.93
CA CYS A 401 -26.12 3.91 36.50
C CYS A 401 -25.73 3.28 35.16
N SER A 402 -25.37 4.10 34.18
CA SER A 402 -24.94 3.67 32.85
C SER A 402 -23.62 4.34 32.49
N SER A 403 -22.72 3.62 31.84
CA SER A 403 -21.41 4.10 31.40
C SER A 403 -20.96 3.38 30.13
N ASP A 404 -19.92 3.91 29.48
CA ASP A 404 -19.24 3.29 28.36
C ASP A 404 -17.82 2.92 28.81
N ALA A 405 -17.49 1.62 28.83
CA ALA A 405 -16.23 1.11 29.33
C ALA A 405 -15.72 -0.07 28.48
N ASN A 406 -14.40 -0.20 28.37
CA ASN A 406 -13.75 -1.39 27.82
C ASN A 406 -12.53 -1.76 28.68
N PRO A 407 -12.50 -2.90 29.38
CA PRO A 407 -13.54 -3.93 29.44
C PRO A 407 -14.81 -3.42 30.14
N ALA A 408 -15.91 -4.15 29.95
CA ALA A 408 -17.19 -3.84 30.58
C ALA A 408 -17.06 -3.70 32.11
N GLU A 409 -17.93 -2.87 32.69
CA GLU A 409 -17.90 -2.50 34.10
C GLU A 409 -18.11 -3.72 34.99
N GLN A 410 -17.29 -3.81 36.04
CA GLN A 410 -17.36 -4.90 37.00
C GLN A 410 -18.12 -4.48 38.26
N ASN A 411 -17.94 -3.22 38.68
CA ASN A 411 -18.47 -2.72 39.93
C ASN A 411 -19.11 -1.34 39.76
N TYR A 412 -20.25 -1.16 40.43
CA TYR A 412 -20.92 0.13 40.60
C TYR A 412 -21.09 0.40 42.10
N THR A 413 -20.74 1.60 42.54
CA THR A 413 -20.92 2.06 43.92
C THR A 413 -21.78 3.31 43.96
N TRP A 414 -22.82 3.30 44.77
CA TRP A 414 -23.76 4.40 44.91
C TRP A 414 -23.45 5.24 46.14
N TYR A 415 -23.58 6.54 45.96
CA TYR A 415 -23.34 7.53 46.99
C TYR A 415 -24.53 8.47 47.11
N GLU A 416 -24.87 8.77 48.35
CA GLU A 416 -25.79 9.83 48.73
C GLU A 416 -24.99 11.01 49.28
N VAL A 417 -25.38 12.24 48.97
CA VAL A 417 -24.75 13.45 49.51
C VAL A 417 -25.63 14.05 50.60
N LYS A 418 -25.17 14.01 51.85
CA LYS A 418 -25.83 14.67 53.00
C LYS A 418 -24.90 15.67 53.66
N ALA A 419 -25.35 16.92 53.84
CA ALA A 419 -24.59 17.97 54.53
C ALA A 419 -23.13 18.11 54.04
N ALA A 420 -22.93 18.02 52.72
CA ALA A 420 -21.61 18.01 52.06
C ALA A 420 -20.70 16.80 52.36
N GLN A 421 -21.24 15.72 52.92
CA GLN A 421 -20.58 14.43 53.11
C GLN A 421 -21.11 13.39 52.13
N GLU A 422 -20.22 12.58 51.57
CA GLU A 422 -20.55 11.48 50.65
C GLU A 422 -20.67 10.17 51.41
N ILE A 423 -21.84 9.53 51.34
CA ILE A 423 -22.16 8.32 52.10
C ILE A 423 -22.45 7.19 51.12
N VAL A 424 -21.72 6.08 51.24
CA VAL A 424 -21.97 4.88 50.43
C VAL A 424 -23.32 4.28 50.82
N THR A 425 -24.21 4.12 49.85
CA THR A 425 -25.60 3.66 50.07
C THR A 425 -25.93 2.33 49.38
N GLY A 426 -25.11 1.86 48.45
CA GLY A 426 -25.37 0.58 47.79
C GLY A 426 -24.36 0.24 46.69
N THR A 427 -24.51 -0.95 46.12
CA THR A 427 -23.68 -1.47 45.03
C THR A 427 -24.55 -2.12 43.96
N GLY A 428 -24.02 -2.27 42.74
CA GLY A 428 -24.74 -2.80 41.58
C GLY A 428 -25.21 -1.69 40.62
N ASN A 429 -25.53 -2.07 39.38
CA ASN A 429 -25.90 -1.10 38.32
C ASN A 429 -27.23 -0.36 38.61
N THR A 430 -28.06 -0.89 39.50
CA THR A 430 -29.30 -0.26 39.97
C THR A 430 -29.34 -0.13 41.48
N LEU A 431 -29.83 1.00 41.99
CA LEU A 431 -30.13 1.23 43.40
C LEU A 431 -31.62 1.47 43.59
N ASN A 432 -32.26 0.68 44.45
CA ASN A 432 -33.61 0.96 44.94
C ASN A 432 -33.51 1.65 46.30
N THR A 433 -34.04 2.86 46.42
CA THR A 433 -33.97 3.67 47.64
C THR A 433 -35.20 4.54 47.80
N THR A 434 -35.53 4.88 49.04
CA THR A 434 -36.47 5.96 49.33
C THR A 434 -35.78 7.32 49.25
N VAL A 435 -36.53 8.34 48.81
CA VAL A 435 -36.07 9.73 48.71
C VAL A 435 -36.83 10.61 49.69
N SER A 436 -36.15 11.61 50.25
CA SER A 436 -36.74 12.58 51.17
C SER A 436 -36.08 13.94 51.02
N THR A 437 -36.61 14.96 51.68
CA THR A 437 -36.06 16.33 51.60
C THR A 437 -34.62 16.48 52.08
N ASP A 438 -34.09 15.50 52.82
CA ASP A 438 -32.70 15.39 53.27
C ASP A 438 -31.90 14.31 52.52
N ARG A 439 -32.51 13.63 51.54
CA ARG A 439 -32.00 12.48 50.77
C ARG A 439 -32.42 12.60 49.30
N ASP A 440 -32.03 13.71 48.67
CA ASP A 440 -32.44 14.09 47.31
C ASP A 440 -31.28 14.12 46.30
N ILE A 441 -30.04 13.92 46.75
CA ILE A 441 -28.84 14.03 45.90
C ILE A 441 -28.08 12.70 45.89
N PHE A 442 -27.99 12.09 44.70
CA PHE A 442 -27.28 10.84 44.48
C PHE A 442 -26.25 10.95 43.36
N PHE A 443 -25.21 10.12 43.41
CA PHE A 443 -24.33 9.86 42.28
C PHE A 443 -23.82 8.42 42.32
N CYS A 444 -23.38 7.90 41.19
CA CYS A 444 -22.71 6.60 41.12
C CYS A 444 -21.24 6.75 40.72
N LYS A 445 -20.41 5.80 41.15
CA LYS A 445 -19.10 5.53 40.58
C LYS A 445 -19.13 4.20 39.86
N ALA A 446 -18.69 4.19 38.61
CA ALA A 446 -18.51 2.98 37.81
C ALA A 446 -17.02 2.63 37.77
N GLN A 447 -16.69 1.34 37.88
CA GLN A 447 -15.31 0.84 37.92
C GLN A 447 -15.12 -0.41 37.05
N ASN A 448 -14.01 -0.44 36.31
CA ASN A 448 -13.47 -1.63 35.66
C ASN A 448 -11.99 -1.84 36.06
N ASP A 449 -11.32 -2.81 35.43
CA ASP A 449 -9.90 -3.12 35.72
C ASP A 449 -8.93 -1.97 35.38
N VAL A 450 -9.36 -1.01 34.55
CA VAL A 450 -8.54 0.11 34.10
C VAL A 450 -8.65 1.31 35.05
N GLY A 451 -9.84 1.55 35.63
CA GLY A 451 -10.03 2.65 36.56
C GLY A 451 -11.49 2.87 36.97
N GLU A 452 -11.74 4.01 37.62
CA GLU A 452 -13.06 4.44 38.09
C GLU A 452 -13.41 5.85 37.59
N GLU A 453 -14.71 6.12 37.40
CA GLU A 453 -15.23 7.44 37.03
C GLU A 453 -16.56 7.68 37.75
N ARG A 454 -16.85 8.96 38.03
CA ARG A 454 -18.02 9.40 38.80
C ARG A 454 -19.06 10.07 37.89
N SER A 455 -20.33 9.78 38.13
CA SER A 455 -21.44 10.51 37.49
C SER A 455 -21.57 11.94 38.04
N ASN A 456 -22.24 12.80 37.28
CA ASN A 456 -22.75 14.05 37.82
C ASN A 456 -23.71 13.82 39.00
N LEU A 457 -23.88 14.84 39.83
CA LEU A 457 -24.88 14.83 40.90
C LEU A 457 -26.28 14.81 40.29
N SER A 458 -27.06 13.81 40.68
CA SER A 458 -28.46 13.64 40.30
C SER A 458 -29.34 14.17 41.41
N HIS A 459 -29.96 15.32 41.14
CA HIS A 459 -30.94 15.95 42.02
C HIS A 459 -32.32 15.37 41.72
N ILE A 460 -32.95 14.79 42.73
CA ILE A 460 -34.30 14.24 42.66
C ILE A 460 -35.23 15.31 43.22
N ASP A 461 -36.19 15.74 42.41
CA ASP A 461 -37.19 16.72 42.85
C ASP A 461 -38.20 16.05 43.80
N VAL A 462 -38.08 16.29 45.11
CA VAL A 462 -38.91 15.66 46.14
C VAL A 462 -40.10 16.56 46.48
N LEU A 463 -41.32 16.05 46.33
CA LEU A 463 -42.57 16.71 46.73
C LEU A 463 -42.87 16.42 48.20
N PHE A 464 -43.08 17.48 48.99
CA PHE A 464 -43.35 17.37 50.43
C PHE A 464 -44.39 18.40 50.89
N PRO A 465 -45.19 18.08 51.93
CA PRO A 465 -46.29 18.94 52.38
C PRO A 465 -45.79 20.26 52.98
N ALA A 466 -46.67 21.25 52.95
CA ALA A 466 -46.43 22.57 53.51
C ALA A 466 -46.23 22.52 55.03
N ARG A 467 -45.16 23.16 55.52
CA ARG A 467 -44.86 23.33 56.95
C ARG A 467 -44.59 24.80 57.30
N ILE A 468 -45.11 25.23 58.45
CA ILE A 468 -44.80 26.55 59.02
C ILE A 468 -43.49 26.43 59.81
N LEU A 469 -42.50 27.25 59.47
CA LEU A 469 -41.19 27.27 60.10
C LEU A 469 -41.25 27.99 61.45
N PHE A 470 -40.42 27.54 62.41
CA PHE A 470 -40.34 28.13 63.76
C PHE A 470 -39.84 29.57 63.78
N SER A 471 -39.25 30.06 62.68
CA SER A 471 -38.91 31.48 62.51
C SER A 471 -40.14 32.39 62.39
N SER A 472 -41.32 31.80 62.15
CA SER A 472 -42.60 32.50 62.17
C SER A 472 -42.85 33.12 63.54
N LYS A 473 -42.97 34.44 63.59
CA LYS A 473 -43.09 35.20 64.84
C LYS A 473 -44.06 36.36 64.70
N CYS A 474 -44.75 36.66 65.78
CA CYS A 474 -45.59 37.85 65.90
C CYS A 474 -45.00 38.80 66.94
N MET A 475 -44.80 40.05 66.55
CA MET A 475 -44.33 41.13 67.41
C MET A 475 -45.46 42.15 67.59
N LYS A 476 -45.70 42.57 68.83
CA LYS A 476 -46.69 43.59 69.17
C LYS A 476 -45.98 44.85 69.66
N THR A 477 -46.15 45.95 68.94
CA THR A 477 -45.85 47.30 69.44
C THR A 477 -47.11 47.91 70.06
N SER A 478 -46.99 49.06 70.73
CA SER A 478 -48.13 49.75 71.35
C SER A 478 -49.26 50.10 70.35
N ASN A 479 -48.98 50.06 69.04
CA ASN A 479 -49.86 50.56 67.99
C ASN A 479 -50.14 49.52 66.87
N GLN A 480 -49.35 48.43 66.76
CA GLN A 480 -49.42 47.49 65.63
C GLN A 480 -49.01 46.07 66.04
N VAL A 481 -49.63 45.06 65.43
CA VAL A 481 -49.17 43.66 65.48
C VAL A 481 -48.59 43.32 64.12
N SER A 482 -47.32 42.93 64.09
CA SER A 482 -46.63 42.47 62.88
C SER A 482 -46.31 41.00 63.02
N CYS A 483 -46.80 40.18 62.10
CA CYS A 483 -46.58 38.74 62.11
C CYS A 483 -45.88 38.31 60.82
N PHE A 484 -44.88 37.45 60.97
CA PHE A 484 -44.14 36.83 59.89
C PHE A 484 -44.46 35.33 59.89
N CYS A 485 -44.78 34.78 58.74
CA CYS A 485 -45.05 33.35 58.57
C CYS A 485 -44.11 32.81 57.49
N ASP A 486 -43.02 32.22 57.95
CA ASP A 486 -42.08 31.55 57.07
C ASP A 486 -42.59 30.13 56.85
N THR A 487 -42.68 29.71 55.58
CA THR A 487 -43.22 28.40 55.21
C THR A 487 -42.27 27.68 54.27
N ALA A 488 -42.27 26.36 54.32
CA ALA A 488 -41.54 25.50 53.39
C ALA A 488 -42.48 24.42 52.85
N GLY A 489 -42.37 24.10 51.57
CA GLY A 489 -43.18 23.08 50.90
C GLY A 489 -42.74 22.97 49.44
N ASN A 490 -42.91 21.79 48.83
CA ASN A 490 -42.72 21.60 47.40
C ASN A 490 -43.93 20.84 46.81
N PRO A 491 -44.80 21.50 46.02
CA PRO A 491 -44.68 22.87 45.51
C PRO A 491 -44.82 23.96 46.59
N SER A 492 -44.33 25.16 46.30
CA SER A 492 -44.33 26.29 47.25
C SER A 492 -45.71 26.56 47.85
N PRO A 493 -45.85 26.62 49.19
CA PRO A 493 -47.14 26.75 49.84
C PRO A 493 -47.72 28.16 49.74
N THR A 494 -49.06 28.26 49.80
CA THR A 494 -49.78 29.54 49.82
C THR A 494 -50.14 29.91 51.26
N THR A 495 -49.74 31.09 51.70
CA THR A 495 -49.98 31.55 53.08
C THR A 495 -51.30 32.32 53.19
N HIS A 496 -52.16 31.92 54.12
CA HIS A 496 -53.40 32.60 54.46
C HIS A 496 -53.40 33.08 55.91
N TRP A 497 -53.73 34.34 56.15
CA TRP A 497 -53.79 34.93 57.49
C TRP A 497 -55.22 34.99 58.00
N ASN A 498 -55.47 34.37 59.16
CA ASN A 498 -56.77 34.39 59.82
C ASN A 498 -56.65 34.97 61.24
N LEU A 499 -57.44 36.00 61.56
CA LEU A 499 -57.55 36.55 62.91
C LEU A 499 -58.94 36.25 63.47
N HIS A 500 -59.01 35.53 64.59
CA HIS A 500 -60.27 35.07 65.21
C HIS A 500 -61.22 34.33 64.23
N GLY A 501 -60.65 33.51 63.34
CA GLY A 501 -61.44 32.73 62.37
C GLY A 501 -61.93 33.51 61.15
N LYS A 502 -61.55 34.79 61.00
CA LYS A 502 -61.85 35.59 59.81
C LYS A 502 -60.59 35.82 58.97
N PRO A 503 -60.64 35.65 57.63
CA PRO A 503 -59.51 35.92 56.76
C PRO A 503 -59.17 37.42 56.73
N ILE A 504 -57.89 37.72 56.87
CA ILE A 504 -57.34 39.07 56.78
C ILE A 504 -56.98 39.31 55.31
N THR A 505 -57.82 40.06 54.61
CA THR A 505 -57.70 40.26 53.15
C THR A 505 -56.91 41.52 52.75
N GLN A 506 -56.34 42.28 53.69
CA GLN A 506 -55.54 43.47 53.41
C GLN A 506 -54.36 43.63 54.39
N PRO A 507 -53.13 43.15 54.04
CA PRO A 507 -51.93 43.50 54.79
C PRO A 507 -51.43 44.87 54.33
N SER A 508 -51.77 45.95 55.05
CA SER A 508 -51.25 47.28 54.75
C SER A 508 -49.79 47.43 55.22
N GLN A 509 -48.90 47.65 54.25
CA GLN A 509 -47.47 48.06 54.32
C GLN A 509 -46.42 47.01 54.75
N MET A 510 -45.70 46.52 53.73
CA MET A 510 -44.45 45.73 53.71
C MET A 510 -44.46 44.38 54.44
N CYS A 511 -45.03 43.36 53.78
CA CYS A 511 -44.62 41.97 53.99
C CYS A 511 -43.64 41.58 52.88
N PHE A 512 -42.37 41.39 53.20
CA PHE A 512 -41.44 40.68 52.32
C PHE A 512 -41.58 39.19 52.63
N SER A 513 -42.19 38.41 51.74
CA SER A 513 -42.03 36.96 51.74
C SER A 513 -40.65 36.65 51.16
N TYR A 514 -39.68 36.30 52.00
CA TYR A 514 -38.45 35.70 51.52
C TYR A 514 -38.69 34.22 51.28
N ASN A 515 -38.84 33.82 50.02
CA ASN A 515 -38.56 32.45 49.65
C ASN A 515 -37.04 32.31 49.69
N SER A 516 -36.50 31.83 50.80
CA SER A 516 -35.13 31.32 50.80
C SER A 516 -35.15 30.02 50.02
N LEU A 517 -35.05 30.12 48.68
CA LEU A 517 -34.60 29.00 47.89
C LEU A 517 -33.23 28.57 48.43
N GLY A 518 -33.09 27.27 48.65
CA GLY A 518 -31.78 26.68 48.83
C GLY A 518 -30.86 27.07 47.68
N SER A 519 -29.61 27.34 48.04
CA SER A 519 -28.45 27.59 47.16
C SER A 519 -28.25 29.04 46.66
N ALA A 520 -27.32 29.72 47.35
CA ALA A 520 -26.52 30.90 46.96
C ALA A 520 -27.22 32.26 46.69
N SER A 521 -27.14 33.21 47.64
CA SER A 521 -26.83 34.63 47.34
C SER A 521 -26.50 35.46 48.60
N LYS A 522 -25.66 36.48 48.40
CA LYS A 522 -24.97 37.34 49.38
C LYS A 522 -25.92 38.32 50.09
N GLY A 523 -25.65 38.62 51.36
CA GLY A 523 -26.42 39.55 52.17
C GLY A 523 -26.40 41.01 51.69
N PHE A 524 -27.52 41.70 51.89
CA PHE A 524 -27.66 43.16 51.77
C PHE A 524 -28.40 43.71 52.99
N CYS A 525 -27.80 44.70 53.65
CA CYS A 525 -28.43 45.53 54.68
C CYS A 525 -28.99 46.79 54.02
N VAL A 526 -30.21 47.23 54.40
CA VAL A 526 -30.72 48.57 54.09
C VAL A 526 -31.22 49.22 55.38
N ARG A 527 -30.59 50.34 55.77
CA ARG A 527 -31.15 51.35 56.69
C ARG A 527 -31.97 52.34 55.85
N CYS A 528 -33.16 52.71 56.33
CA CYS A 528 -33.85 53.91 55.85
C CYS A 528 -33.93 54.92 57.01
N LEU A 529 -33.58 56.17 56.71
CA LEU A 529 -33.70 57.36 57.55
C LEU A 529 -34.58 58.36 56.80
N ASP A 530 -35.40 59.09 57.57
CA ASP A 530 -36.48 59.98 57.11
C ASP A 530 -36.05 61.27 56.38
N ASN A 531 -37.03 61.80 55.66
CA ASN A 531 -37.11 63.03 54.85
C ASN A 531 -36.45 64.30 55.40
N SER A 532 -35.83 65.10 54.51
CA SER A 532 -36.25 66.49 54.24
C SER A 532 -35.66 67.11 52.95
N LYS A 533 -36.56 67.62 52.13
CA LYS A 533 -36.56 68.79 51.21
C LYS A 533 -35.30 69.32 50.48
N GLU A 534 -35.58 69.57 49.19
CA GLU A 534 -35.30 70.75 48.34
C GLU A 534 -34.12 70.78 47.34
N ASN A 535 -34.58 70.91 46.09
CA ASN A 535 -34.07 71.60 44.90
C ASN A 535 -33.00 71.02 43.96
N GLU A 536 -33.52 70.69 42.78
CA GLU A 536 -33.06 71.00 41.41
C GLU A 536 -31.58 70.82 41.05
N SER A 537 -31.31 69.87 40.14
CA SER A 537 -31.12 70.21 38.72
C SER A 537 -30.93 68.97 37.84
N GLN A 538 -31.61 69.00 36.68
CA GLN A 538 -31.31 68.39 35.37
C GLN A 538 -30.41 67.13 35.31
N ILE A 539 -30.91 66.04 34.72
CA ILE A 539 -30.16 65.21 33.74
C ILE A 539 -31.10 64.34 32.88
N LEU A 540 -30.70 64.27 31.63
CA LEU A 540 -31.22 63.65 30.42
C LEU A 540 -31.12 62.10 30.45
N THR A 541 -32.20 61.38 30.12
CA THR A 541 -32.16 60.02 29.52
C THR A 541 -31.92 60.15 28.01
N PRO A 542 -31.35 59.18 27.24
CA PRO A 542 -31.37 57.71 27.43
C PRO A 542 -30.09 56.93 26.99
N VAL A 543 -29.81 55.76 27.57
CA VAL A 543 -28.88 54.77 26.95
C VAL A 543 -29.34 53.35 27.28
N LEU A 544 -29.83 52.61 26.27
CA LEU A 544 -29.63 51.15 26.07
C LEU A 544 -30.46 50.60 24.89
N ILE A 545 -30.35 51.24 23.71
CA ILE A 545 -30.76 50.66 22.42
C ILE A 545 -29.60 50.70 21.39
N GLY A 546 -28.43 51.26 21.76
CA GLY A 546 -27.31 51.46 20.84
C GLY A 546 -26.34 50.28 20.68
N SER A 547 -26.33 49.30 21.59
CA SER A 547 -25.30 48.24 21.62
C SER A 547 -25.63 47.02 20.77
N THR A 548 -26.91 46.72 20.52
CA THR A 548 -27.32 45.58 19.69
C THR A 548 -27.28 45.91 18.20
N VAL A 549 -27.60 47.16 17.83
CA VAL A 549 -27.55 47.65 16.44
C VAL A 549 -26.11 47.81 15.94
N THR A 550 -25.18 48.24 16.79
CA THR A 550 -23.75 48.36 16.44
C THR A 550 -23.08 46.99 16.26
N PHE A 551 -23.44 45.99 17.08
CA PHE A 551 -22.92 44.63 16.93
C PHE A 551 -23.42 43.94 15.64
N LEU A 552 -24.70 44.14 15.29
CA LEU A 552 -25.27 43.64 14.03
C LEU A 552 -24.68 44.31 12.79
N LEU A 553 -24.37 45.62 12.85
CA LEU A 553 -23.70 46.31 11.74
C LEU A 553 -22.24 45.87 11.55
N ILE A 554 -21.52 45.53 12.62
CA ILE A 554 -20.16 44.98 12.53
C ILE A 554 -20.17 43.57 11.93
N ILE A 555 -21.13 42.72 12.29
CA ILE A 555 -21.28 41.39 11.70
C ILE A 555 -21.65 41.48 10.22
N CYS A 556 -22.57 42.39 9.84
CA CYS A 556 -22.89 42.64 8.44
C CYS A 556 -21.69 43.17 7.63
N ALA A 557 -20.87 44.07 8.19
CA ALA A 557 -19.67 44.57 7.53
C ALA A 557 -18.61 43.46 7.32
N LEU A 558 -18.42 42.57 8.30
CA LEU A 558 -17.50 41.42 8.17
C LEU A 558 -17.98 40.41 7.12
N LEU A 559 -19.28 40.16 7.03
CA LEU A 559 -19.85 39.29 5.99
C LEU A 559 -19.70 39.89 4.59
N VAL A 560 -19.82 41.22 4.43
CA VAL A 560 -19.57 41.91 3.15
C VAL A 560 -18.10 41.85 2.75
N VAL A 561 -17.15 41.96 3.70
CA VAL A 561 -15.71 41.82 3.42
C VAL A 561 -15.34 40.40 3.01
N VAL A 562 -15.91 39.37 3.66
CA VAL A 562 -15.73 37.96 3.26
C VAL A 562 -16.35 37.69 1.88
N TRP A 563 -17.48 38.30 1.57
CA TRP A 563 -18.11 38.21 0.24
C TRP A 563 -17.29 38.91 -0.85
N PHE A 564 -16.66 40.06 -0.54
CA PHE A 564 -15.73 40.75 -1.45
C PHE A 564 -14.41 40.00 -1.67
N GLN A 565 -13.86 39.34 -0.64
CA GLN A 565 -12.66 38.50 -0.81
C GLN A 565 -12.95 37.23 -1.65
N LYS A 566 -14.18 36.70 -1.58
CA LYS A 566 -14.58 35.51 -2.34
C LYS A 566 -14.95 35.80 -3.80
N THR A 567 -15.27 37.06 -4.14
CA THR A 567 -15.69 37.47 -5.50
C THR A 567 -14.57 38.02 -6.39
N HIS A 568 -13.35 38.29 -5.87
CA HIS A 568 -12.26 38.86 -6.67
C HIS A 568 -10.89 38.16 -6.63
N TYR A 569 -10.78 36.94 -6.10
CA TYR A 569 -9.52 36.18 -6.20
C TYR A 569 -9.48 35.34 -7.49
N LYS A 570 -8.95 35.93 -8.58
CA LYS A 570 -8.55 35.19 -9.79
C LYS A 570 -7.15 34.59 -9.60
N PRO A 571 -6.93 33.27 -9.76
CA PRO A 571 -5.60 32.75 -9.98
C PRO A 571 -5.09 33.17 -11.38
N LYS A 572 -3.87 33.69 -11.45
CA LYS A 572 -3.14 33.89 -12.70
C LYS A 572 -2.75 32.53 -13.28
N SER A 573 -3.39 32.11 -14.35
CA SER A 573 -2.89 31.04 -15.24
C SER A 573 -2.19 31.67 -16.45
N VAL A 574 -0.95 31.25 -16.69
CA VAL A 574 -0.20 31.48 -17.93
C VAL A 574 -0.86 30.68 -19.05
N ALA A 575 -0.93 31.30 -20.23
CA ALA A 575 -1.75 30.92 -21.37
C ALA A 575 -1.21 29.75 -22.21
N ALA A 576 -2.13 28.94 -22.76
CA ALA A 576 -2.02 28.33 -24.08
C ALA A 576 -3.41 28.10 -24.72
N THR A 577 -3.65 28.84 -25.80
CA THR A 577 -4.38 28.48 -27.04
C THR A 577 -5.93 28.38 -27.10
N SER A 578 -6.50 29.36 -27.82
CA SER A 578 -7.52 29.31 -28.91
C SER A 578 -8.81 28.47 -28.78
N GLY A 579 -9.96 29.12 -29.06
CA GLY A 579 -11.16 28.48 -29.62
C GLY A 579 -12.49 29.04 -29.12
N GLN A 580 -13.10 29.95 -29.88
CA GLN A 580 -14.49 30.41 -29.72
C GLN A 580 -15.49 29.29 -29.99
N HIS A 581 -16.64 29.28 -29.29
CA HIS A 581 -17.97 29.14 -29.91
C HIS A 581 -19.08 29.53 -28.92
N GLU A 582 -20.00 30.37 -29.40
CA GLU A 582 -21.23 30.84 -28.76
C GLU A 582 -22.33 29.75 -28.71
N ALA A 583 -23.23 29.86 -27.72
CA ALA A 583 -24.67 30.15 -27.91
C ALA A 583 -25.66 29.32 -27.05
N LYS A 584 -26.63 30.07 -26.50
CA LYS A 584 -28.06 29.78 -26.23
C LYS A 584 -28.50 29.03 -24.96
N GLU A 585 -28.96 29.84 -24.01
CA GLU A 585 -30.40 30.07 -23.70
C GLU A 585 -31.35 28.86 -23.70
N GLN A 586 -31.90 28.52 -22.53
CA GLN A 586 -33.35 28.33 -22.40
C GLN A 586 -33.86 28.46 -20.96
N THR A 587 -34.69 29.48 -20.79
CA THR A 587 -35.58 29.77 -19.67
C THR A 587 -36.81 28.87 -19.74
N LYS A 588 -37.27 28.31 -18.62
CA LYS A 588 -38.72 28.13 -18.38
C LYS A 588 -39.01 28.07 -16.88
N ALA A 589 -39.64 29.13 -16.40
CA ALA A 589 -40.40 29.15 -15.16
C ALA A 589 -41.79 28.54 -15.41
N ASP A 590 -42.40 27.91 -14.39
CA ASP A 590 -43.79 28.26 -14.05
C ASP A 590 -44.18 27.88 -12.62
N ASN A 591 -45.22 28.58 -12.16
CA ASN A 591 -45.58 28.95 -10.79
C ASN A 591 -46.56 28.01 -10.03
N SER A 592 -46.57 28.24 -8.70
CA SER A 592 -47.72 28.36 -7.76
C SER A 592 -48.67 27.19 -7.43
N GLN A 593 -48.53 26.66 -6.19
CA GLN A 593 -49.38 26.85 -4.97
C GLN A 593 -50.95 26.72 -5.01
N PRO A 594 -51.67 26.68 -3.86
CA PRO A 594 -52.27 25.50 -3.20
C PRO A 594 -53.82 25.56 -3.05
N SER A 595 -54.49 24.51 -2.55
CA SER A 595 -55.74 24.63 -1.73
C SER A 595 -56.31 23.29 -1.21
N THR A 596 -56.48 23.23 0.12
CA THR A 596 -57.66 22.82 0.93
C THR A 596 -58.56 21.63 0.56
N GLY A 597 -58.85 20.78 1.56
CA GLY A 597 -60.23 20.67 2.07
C GLY A 597 -60.84 19.28 2.34
N THR A 598 -60.98 18.98 3.64
CA THR A 598 -62.16 18.42 4.35
C THR A 598 -62.55 16.92 4.32
N ASP A 599 -62.41 16.31 5.51
CA ASP A 599 -63.43 15.67 6.38
C ASP A 599 -64.31 14.50 5.93
N LEU A 600 -64.32 13.45 6.78
CA LEU A 600 -65.50 12.91 7.48
C LEU A 600 -65.13 11.80 8.50
N SER A 601 -64.92 12.19 9.76
CA SER A 601 -65.78 11.98 10.94
C SER A 601 -66.47 10.63 11.29
N CYS A 602 -66.41 10.35 12.62
CA CYS A 602 -67.43 9.79 13.55
C CYS A 602 -67.59 8.28 13.82
N ASN A 603 -67.29 7.83 15.06
CA ASN A 603 -68.30 7.63 16.13
C ASN A 603 -67.71 7.10 17.47
N ASN A 604 -67.61 8.00 18.46
CA ASN A 604 -68.25 8.09 19.80
C ASN A 604 -68.79 6.83 20.59
N PRO A 605 -69.29 6.94 21.85
CA PRO A 605 -68.63 6.51 23.09
C PRO A 605 -69.55 5.68 24.06
N GLU A 606 -69.13 5.54 25.33
CA GLU A 606 -69.82 5.10 26.59
C GLU A 606 -69.01 3.96 27.28
N LYS A 607 -68.83 3.86 28.61
CA LYS A 607 -69.58 4.37 29.77
C LYS A 607 -68.75 4.33 31.07
N MET A 608 -69.15 5.20 32.01
CA MET A 608 -68.91 5.31 33.47
C MET A 608 -68.36 4.11 34.28
N SER A 609 -67.46 4.39 35.24
CA SER A 609 -67.85 4.50 36.66
C SER A 609 -66.75 5.10 37.56
N LYS A 610 -67.20 5.86 38.56
CA LYS A 610 -66.53 6.53 39.69
C LYS A 610 -65.28 5.83 40.28
N SER A 611 -64.29 6.63 40.68
CA SER A 611 -63.76 6.56 42.05
C SER A 611 -63.26 7.92 42.50
N SER A 612 -63.81 8.37 43.62
CA SER A 612 -63.33 9.45 44.46
C SER A 612 -61.89 9.22 44.89
N ALA A 613 -61.04 10.24 44.75
CA ALA A 613 -59.84 10.38 45.55
C ALA A 613 -59.74 11.85 45.97
N ASP A 614 -60.34 12.09 47.12
CA ASP A 614 -60.17 13.28 47.94
C ASP A 614 -58.67 13.51 48.15
N LYS A 615 -58.13 14.61 47.63
CA LYS A 615 -56.82 15.11 48.08
C LYS A 615 -57.13 16.15 49.13
N SER A 616 -57.16 15.69 50.38
CA SER A 616 -57.15 16.54 51.55
C SER A 616 -55.89 17.42 51.49
N GLU A 617 -56.07 18.72 51.40
CA GLU A 617 -55.03 19.65 51.84
C GLU A 617 -54.88 19.45 53.36
N ASP A 618 -53.73 18.96 53.79
CA ASP A 618 -53.38 18.90 55.20
C ASP A 618 -53.20 20.33 55.73
N VAL A 619 -54.28 20.89 56.27
CA VAL A 619 -54.24 22.15 57.02
C VAL A 619 -53.77 21.85 58.44
N VAL A 620 -52.49 22.14 58.72
CA VAL A 620 -51.93 22.03 60.07
C VAL A 620 -52.37 23.23 60.91
N TYR A 621 -53.19 22.99 61.93
CA TYR A 621 -53.56 24.01 62.93
C TYR A 621 -52.61 23.95 64.15
N ALA A 622 -51.90 25.04 64.43
CA ALA A 622 -51.19 25.23 65.71
C ALA A 622 -51.93 26.27 66.58
N ARG A 623 -52.18 25.95 67.86
CA ARG A 623 -52.90 26.83 68.81
C ARG A 623 -52.00 27.13 70.02
N LEU A 624 -51.56 28.38 70.16
CA LEU A 624 -50.79 28.86 71.31
C LEU A 624 -51.72 29.56 72.32
N LYS A 625 -51.65 29.19 73.60
CA LYS A 625 -52.40 29.82 74.70
C LYS A 625 -51.41 30.30 75.76
N TRP A 626 -51.50 31.59 76.11
CA TRP A 626 -50.69 32.22 77.15
C TRP A 626 -51.57 32.61 78.35
N ARG A 627 -51.01 32.55 79.56
CA ARG A 627 -51.64 33.01 80.80
C ARG A 627 -50.61 33.84 81.58
N GLU A 628 -50.99 35.05 81.97
CA GLU A 628 -50.18 36.00 82.73
C GLU A 628 -50.63 35.99 84.20
N ASN A 629 -49.72 36.02 85.17
CA ASN A 629 -50.05 36.13 86.58
C ASN A 629 -49.16 37.17 87.27
N THR A 630 -49.79 38.11 87.97
CA THR A 630 -49.16 39.26 88.65
C THR A 630 -49.19 39.08 90.18
N LYS A 631 -48.03 39.19 90.85
CA LYS A 631 -47.77 40.13 91.98
C LYS A 631 -46.38 39.97 92.59
N VAL A 632 -45.86 41.13 92.97
CA VAL A 632 -44.48 41.56 93.25
C VAL A 632 -44.00 41.23 94.69
N LYS A 633 -42.70 40.94 94.84
CA LYS A 633 -41.84 41.52 95.89
C LYS A 633 -40.42 41.71 95.33
N GLU A 634 -39.88 42.88 95.63
CA GLU A 634 -38.70 43.53 95.08
C GLU A 634 -37.50 43.27 96.01
N GLU A 635 -36.37 42.81 95.47
CA GLU A 635 -35.03 43.02 96.02
C GLU A 635 -34.00 42.74 94.90
N ASP A 636 -33.06 43.68 94.74
CA ASP A 636 -32.24 43.88 93.55
C ASP A 636 -31.08 42.88 93.36
N ILE A 637 -31.02 42.33 92.14
CA ILE A 637 -29.91 42.27 91.14
C ILE A 637 -28.47 42.29 91.74
N TYR A 638 -27.59 41.32 91.47
CA TYR A 638 -26.77 41.17 90.25
C TYR A 638 -26.03 39.83 90.29
N VAL A 639 -25.83 39.16 89.15
CA VAL A 639 -24.50 38.84 88.57
C VAL A 639 -24.67 38.20 87.18
N ASN A 640 -23.84 38.72 86.27
CA ASN A 640 -23.56 38.31 84.90
C ASN A 640 -23.34 36.81 84.70
N LEU A 641 -23.87 36.28 83.59
CA LEU A 641 -23.27 35.15 82.88
C LEU A 641 -22.80 35.69 81.52
N GLU A 642 -21.54 36.09 81.49
CA GLU A 642 -20.75 36.12 80.25
C GLU A 642 -20.56 34.67 79.80
N LEU A 643 -21.13 34.33 78.65
CA LEU A 643 -20.57 33.32 77.77
C LEU A 643 -20.21 34.05 76.49
N SER A 644 -18.94 34.44 76.41
CA SER A 644 -18.33 34.92 75.17
C SER A 644 -18.17 33.72 74.23
N ASP A 645 -18.79 33.88 73.07
CA ASP A 645 -18.54 33.11 71.86
C ASP A 645 -17.04 32.91 71.62
N GLY A 646 -16.66 31.66 71.36
CA GLY A 646 -15.57 31.38 70.45
C GLY A 646 -16.08 31.56 69.02
N SER A 647 -15.63 32.62 68.35
CA SER A 647 -15.65 32.69 66.89
C SER A 647 -14.32 33.24 66.39
N CYS A 648 -13.59 32.32 65.76
CA CYS A 648 -12.84 32.45 64.52
C CYS A 648 -11.76 33.53 64.43
N LEU A 649 -10.57 33.10 64.01
CA LEU A 649 -9.87 33.77 62.92
C LEU A 649 -9.11 32.72 62.08
N ASN A 650 -9.38 32.77 60.78
CA ASN A 650 -8.57 32.18 59.73
C ASN A 650 -7.17 32.80 59.73
N GLU A 651 -6.15 32.03 59.34
CA GLU A 651 -5.39 32.35 58.12
C GLU A 651 -4.43 31.20 57.70
N LYS A 652 -4.21 31.13 56.39
CA LYS A 652 -3.23 30.30 55.66
C LYS A 652 -1.82 30.49 56.26
N LYS A 653 -0.89 29.53 56.21
CA LYS A 653 -0.17 29.05 55.01
C LYS A 653 0.85 27.96 55.43
N CYS A 654 1.23 27.15 54.44
CA CYS A 654 2.23 26.07 54.38
C CYS A 654 3.38 26.06 55.42
N GLU A 655 3.79 24.87 55.91
CA GLU A 655 4.97 24.13 55.43
C GLU A 655 5.18 22.77 56.15
N ASN A 656 5.96 21.94 55.47
CA ASN A 656 6.52 20.62 55.75
C ASN A 656 6.77 20.20 57.21
N GLY A 657 6.69 18.87 57.44
CA GLY A 657 7.58 18.19 58.38
C GLY A 657 7.03 16.90 58.99
N GLY A 658 7.49 15.76 58.45
CA GLY A 658 8.07 14.66 59.26
C GLY A 658 7.18 13.79 60.15
N GLU A 659 7.07 12.53 59.75
CA GLU A 659 7.24 11.30 60.57
C GLU A 659 6.62 11.25 61.99
N HIS A 660 5.67 10.33 62.23
CA HIS A 660 5.99 8.97 62.66
C HIS A 660 4.70 8.16 62.95
N SER A 661 4.74 6.93 62.46
CA SER A 661 4.01 5.73 62.89
C SER A 661 3.65 5.65 64.39
N VAL A 662 2.49 5.04 64.72
CA VAL A 662 2.38 3.67 65.27
C VAL A 662 0.93 3.37 65.73
N SER A 663 0.34 2.40 65.04
CA SER A 663 -0.51 1.28 65.48
C SER A 663 -0.99 1.18 66.95
N LYS A 664 -2.32 0.89 67.07
CA LYS A 664 -3.03 0.03 68.06
C LYS A 664 -2.96 0.50 69.53
N LYS A 665 -3.99 0.36 70.37
CA LYS A 665 -4.86 -0.80 70.60
C LYS A 665 -5.95 -0.40 71.62
N GLU A 666 -7.09 -1.11 71.56
CA GLU A 666 -7.99 -1.55 72.66
C GLU A 666 -8.47 -0.51 73.70
N GLU A 667 -9.78 -0.23 73.77
CA GLU A 667 -10.80 -1.03 74.48
C GLU A 667 -10.55 -1.06 76.00
N ILE A 668 -11.42 -0.41 76.78
CA ILE A 668 -11.81 -0.83 78.14
C ILE A 668 -13.19 -0.28 78.47
N GLU A 669 -13.94 -1.18 79.07
CA GLU A 669 -15.33 -1.16 79.49
C GLU A 669 -15.66 -0.16 80.61
N SER A 670 -16.95 0.21 80.63
CA SER A 670 -17.87 0.13 81.77
C SER A 670 -17.30 0.30 83.19
N MET A 671 -17.82 1.30 83.90
CA MET A 671 -18.38 1.06 85.24
C MET A 671 -19.42 2.11 85.64
N ARG A 672 -20.59 1.57 86.02
CA ARG A 672 -21.67 2.14 86.83
C ARG A 672 -21.19 3.04 87.97
N ALA A 673 -21.94 4.12 88.20
CA ALA A 673 -22.29 4.55 89.54
C ALA A 673 -23.68 5.22 89.52
N GLU A 674 -24.66 4.52 90.10
CA GLU A 674 -25.91 5.11 90.55
C GLU A 674 -25.59 6.03 91.73
N ASP A 675 -26.08 7.27 91.71
CA ASP A 675 -26.28 8.00 92.95
C ASP A 675 -27.63 8.72 92.97
N LYS A 676 -28.35 8.46 94.06
CA LYS A 676 -29.74 8.85 94.30
C LYS A 676 -29.77 10.27 94.84
N ILE A 677 -30.27 11.23 94.05
CA ILE A 677 -30.57 12.59 94.54
C ILE A 677 -32.05 12.67 94.93
N LYS A 678 -32.28 12.89 96.23
CA LYS A 678 -33.60 13.11 96.84
C LYS A 678 -33.96 14.60 96.77
N ASN A 679 -35.11 14.88 96.16
CA ASN A 679 -36.02 16.01 96.32
C ASN A 679 -35.58 17.19 97.20
N ILE A 680 -35.29 18.35 96.57
CA ILE A 680 -35.80 19.65 97.03
C ILE A 680 -36.33 20.41 95.80
N ARG A 681 -37.60 20.79 95.92
CA ARG A 681 -38.49 21.39 94.92
C ARG A 681 -38.22 22.90 94.84
N LYS A 682 -37.80 23.41 93.67
CA LYS A 682 -37.92 24.83 93.28
C LYS A 682 -38.29 24.87 91.81
N GLU A 683 -39.54 25.23 91.55
CA GLU A 683 -40.12 25.41 90.22
C GLU A 683 -39.54 26.69 89.60
N SER A 684 -38.81 26.53 88.50
CA SER A 684 -38.50 27.62 87.56
C SER A 684 -39.58 27.65 86.48
N GLU A 685 -40.06 28.84 86.15
CA GLU A 685 -41.00 29.07 85.06
C GLU A 685 -40.36 28.69 83.72
N VAL A 686 -40.64 27.48 83.26
CA VAL A 686 -40.45 27.09 81.87
C VAL A 686 -41.77 27.29 81.17
N VAL A 687 -41.77 28.11 80.11
CA VAL A 687 -42.87 28.11 79.16
C VAL A 687 -42.63 26.95 78.20
N TYR A 688 -43.31 25.83 78.43
CA TYR A 688 -43.40 24.76 77.45
C TYR A 688 -44.57 25.07 76.49
N ALA A 689 -44.31 25.06 75.18
CA ALA A 689 -45.36 24.87 74.19
C ALA A 689 -45.50 23.37 73.92
N GLN A 690 -46.52 22.74 74.49
CA GLN A 690 -46.83 21.35 74.20
C GLN A 690 -47.68 21.29 72.92
N VAL A 691 -47.05 20.97 71.78
CA VAL A 691 -47.77 20.77 70.51
C VAL A 691 -48.37 19.37 70.52
N LYS A 692 -49.70 19.28 70.57
CA LYS A 692 -50.44 18.02 70.49
C LYS A 692 -50.98 17.89 69.07
N PHE A 693 -50.40 17.00 68.28
CA PHE A 693 -50.93 16.66 66.95
C PHE A 693 -52.18 15.80 67.15
N GLN A 694 -53.33 16.29 66.68
CA GLN A 694 -54.52 15.44 66.52
C GLN A 694 -54.55 14.96 65.08
N THR A 695 -54.23 13.68 64.86
CA THR A 695 -54.60 12.99 63.64
C THR A 695 -56.09 12.67 63.71
N LYS A 696 -56.87 13.20 62.75
CA LYS A 696 -58.23 12.72 62.52
C LYS A 696 -58.14 11.35 61.87
N THR A 697 -58.57 10.30 62.56
CA THR A 697 -58.90 9.02 61.93
C THR A 697 -60.23 9.20 61.16
N PRO A 698 -60.42 8.59 59.98
CA PRO A 698 -61.68 8.71 59.25
C PRO A 698 -62.73 7.83 59.93
N GLU A 699 -63.85 8.41 60.37
CA GLU A 699 -65.07 7.65 60.65
C GLU A 699 -65.70 7.21 59.33
N SER A 700 -66.11 5.94 59.31
CA SER A 700 -66.75 5.25 58.19
C SER A 700 -67.99 5.97 57.66
N GLN A 701 -68.00 6.22 56.34
CA GLN A 701 -69.15 5.93 55.47
C GLN A 701 -68.72 5.84 54.01
#